data_AF-A0A1H6Z992-F1
#
_entry.id   AF-A0A1H6Z992-F1
#
_cell.length_a   1.000
_cell.length_b   1.000
_cell.length_c   1.000
_cell.angle_alpha   90.00
_cell.angle_beta   90.00
_cell.angle_gamma   90.00
#
_symmetry.space_group_name_H-M   'P 1'
#
loop_
_entity.id
_entity.type
_entity.pdbx_description
1 polymer ?
#
loop_
_entity_poly.entity_id
_entity_poly.type
_entity_poly.pdbx_seq_one_letter_code
_entity_poly.pdbx_strand_id
1 'polypeptide(L)'
;MHLKTLTLRGFKSFASATTLEFEPGVTCVVGPNGSGKSNVVDALAWVMGEQGAKTLRGGQMADVIFAGTSGRAPLGRAEVSLTIDNSDGALPIDYTEVTISRTLFRSGGSEYAINGSACRLLDIQDLLSDSGLGREMHVIVGQGQLDAVLRATPEDRRHFIEEAAGILKHRRRKDKALRKLDSMQANLTRVQDLTGEIRRQLGPLGKQAEVARQAQRIQIDVRDARSRLLADDIATLTESMSKDKADETALLERRATVEKALAEARDQLAELERQAAEAAPALTKANDVYYRLGAIRERLRNLHTLAEERVRMLGSTQSEAPPTDLVDLDEQVERAKAARAELEAEVAAADEALEAAIEARKDAEDTAFQSDRHHANLLRSVADRREGVARLAGQVAAKRSRVESAEAEIGRLQEQLASAEKRAHDANAEFQSVETSVATVEGGEDDLDALHEAATGAWEQAKAAVAELKDAVHHAMRERDTWAARGEALELSLVRKDGAGALLASGTRAVQGSVASLIDVAGDAEDAIAAALGPLADALAVATVDDAVDAIRWLRDEDAGRARFLVADPDAVAQNPAVELPAGAAWATDLVSGPAGLVETVRALVAGVAVVDDLAAARALVATHGHVTAVTRRGDVLGGRSASGGAGDAPSIIHVQAAYDDARDKRDAAAAEVTRAEERLRAAEETEAETRGAHERTLARLSEADAKAAAVAEQLGRLGAEARAAKAEVERYTEQLTQGRDRLTADEDELASLTERLAAAQAEPEQFEADTREAQERRDADELRARESRAHETEARLALRTSEERARALASRAESLERAAVAEREARARAEAAAARREVQAQAAREVIAGSRDALALIDVSVQRADDNRAAVEAQRAERTGTLAQVRRSVDELSTEHARLTDDAHRDEVARAEQNVRLEQLRQRAVDELGVDPDRLVEEFGPHLGVPVVDTDADPEAEPETVPYVREQQETRLRKAERAMNQLGRVNPLALEEFAALEERHKFLTDQLADIKRSREDLLTIVKEIDERVEVIFAEAFADTAAQFDRVFPRLFPGGEGRLVLTDPANMLTTGIEVEARPAGKKVKRLSLLSGGERSLTAVALLVSIFKARPSPFYVMDEVEAALDDVNLGRLLEIFRELQEDSQLIVITHQKRTMEIADALYGVTMRGDGVTTVISQRLKDEAAV
;
A
#
# COMPACT_ATOMS: atom_id res chain seq x y z
N MET A 1 -6.00 -25.46 11.98
CA MET A 1 -5.41 -24.64 10.92
C MET A 1 -6.56 -23.94 10.22
N HIS A 2 -6.53 -22.62 10.10
CA HIS A 2 -7.55 -21.87 9.34
C HIS A 2 -6.94 -20.60 8.71
N LEU A 3 -7.58 -20.05 7.69
CA LEU A 3 -7.17 -18.77 7.13
C LEU A 3 -7.58 -17.67 8.11
N LYS A 4 -6.64 -16.80 8.47
CA LYS A 4 -6.84 -15.71 9.43
C LYS A 4 -7.03 -14.37 8.73
N THR A 5 -6.11 -14.01 7.82
CA THR A 5 -6.23 -12.75 7.06
C THR A 5 -5.73 -12.86 5.63
N LEU A 6 -6.38 -12.17 4.70
CA LEU A 6 -5.90 -11.94 3.33
C LEU A 6 -5.79 -10.45 3.06
N THR A 7 -4.58 -9.98 2.80
CA THR A 7 -4.31 -8.59 2.42
C THR A 7 -3.97 -8.49 0.95
N LEU A 8 -4.70 -7.67 0.21
CA LEU A 8 -4.47 -7.39 -1.21
C LEU A 8 -4.03 -5.94 -1.40
N ARG A 9 -2.98 -5.73 -2.20
CA ARG A 9 -2.50 -4.39 -2.56
C ARG A 9 -2.11 -4.33 -4.02
N GLY A 10 -2.79 -3.49 -4.79
CA GLY A 10 -2.53 -3.33 -6.21
C GLY A 10 -2.89 -4.54 -7.07
N PHE A 11 -3.72 -5.46 -6.54
CA PHE A 11 -4.15 -6.67 -7.21
C PHE A 11 -5.46 -6.44 -7.97
N LYS A 12 -5.45 -6.56 -9.30
CA LYS A 12 -6.59 -6.38 -10.20
C LYS A 12 -7.39 -5.10 -9.96
N SER A 13 -8.54 -5.16 -9.28
CA SER A 13 -9.41 -4.01 -8.97
C SER A 13 -9.16 -3.41 -7.58
N PHE A 14 -8.27 -4.00 -6.77
CA PHE A 14 -7.90 -3.54 -5.42
C PHE A 14 -6.69 -2.61 -5.49
N ALA A 15 -6.92 -1.31 -5.71
CA ALA A 15 -5.85 -0.31 -5.81
C ALA A 15 -5.29 0.13 -4.44
N SER A 16 -6.10 0.08 -3.39
CA SER A 16 -5.65 0.33 -2.01
C SER A 16 -5.35 -0.99 -1.29
N ALA A 17 -4.58 -0.93 -0.21
CA ALA A 17 -4.41 -2.08 0.67
C ALA A 17 -5.75 -2.42 1.33
N THR A 18 -6.25 -3.63 1.08
CA THR A 18 -7.52 -4.12 1.60
C THR A 18 -7.29 -5.44 2.30
N THR A 19 -7.65 -5.53 3.59
CA THR A 19 -7.48 -6.73 4.41
C THR A 19 -8.86 -7.35 4.69
N LEU A 20 -8.99 -8.65 4.44
CA LEU A 20 -10.14 -9.47 4.80
C LEU A 20 -9.75 -10.37 5.97
N GLU A 21 -10.53 -10.36 7.04
CA GLU A 21 -10.32 -11.22 8.22
C GLU A 21 -11.25 -12.43 8.16
N PHE A 22 -10.71 -13.64 8.05
CA PHE A 22 -11.55 -14.83 7.99
C PHE A 22 -11.70 -15.41 9.40
N GLU A 23 -12.94 -15.68 9.79
CA GLU A 23 -13.27 -16.33 11.04
C GLU A 23 -13.49 -17.84 10.81
N PRO A 24 -13.30 -18.70 11.82
CA PRO A 24 -13.75 -20.08 11.78
C PRO A 24 -15.27 -20.14 11.54
N GLY A 25 -15.71 -20.99 10.60
CA GLY A 25 -17.13 -21.12 10.23
C GLY A 25 -17.40 -20.81 8.75
N VAL A 26 -18.57 -20.24 8.44
CA VAL A 26 -18.97 -19.84 7.08
C VAL A 26 -18.81 -18.34 6.90
N THR A 27 -17.85 -17.96 6.05
CA THR A 27 -17.64 -16.58 5.61
C THR A 27 -18.21 -16.38 4.20
N CYS A 28 -19.21 -15.52 4.05
CA CYS A 28 -19.82 -15.21 2.75
C CYS A 28 -19.30 -13.90 2.17
N VAL A 29 -18.77 -13.93 0.95
CA VAL A 29 -18.35 -12.74 0.19
C VAL A 29 -19.43 -12.37 -0.81
N VAL A 30 -20.03 -11.19 -0.66
CA VAL A 30 -21.24 -10.76 -1.37
C VAL A 30 -21.04 -9.41 -2.05
N GLY A 31 -21.81 -9.12 -3.10
CA GLY A 31 -21.68 -7.84 -3.83
C GLY A 31 -22.31 -7.88 -5.22
N PRO A 32 -22.53 -6.72 -5.86
CA PRO A 32 -23.10 -6.67 -7.21
C PRO A 32 -22.18 -7.31 -8.26
N ASN A 33 -22.73 -7.72 -9.40
CA ASN A 33 -21.93 -8.32 -10.48
C ASN A 33 -20.89 -7.33 -11.00
N GLY A 34 -19.65 -7.79 -11.19
CA GLY A 34 -18.54 -6.93 -11.61
C GLY A 34 -17.87 -6.11 -10.50
N SER A 35 -18.28 -6.23 -9.24
CA SER A 35 -17.67 -5.50 -8.10
C SER A 35 -16.26 -5.96 -7.70
N GLY A 36 -15.77 -7.08 -8.26
CA GLY A 36 -14.46 -7.64 -7.93
C GLY A 36 -14.47 -8.85 -6.99
N LYS A 37 -15.64 -9.47 -6.74
CA LYS A 37 -15.77 -10.66 -5.85
C LYS A 37 -14.83 -11.81 -6.21
N SER A 38 -14.84 -12.26 -7.47
CA SER A 38 -13.99 -13.37 -7.92
C SER A 38 -12.49 -13.04 -7.87
N ASN A 39 -12.10 -11.75 -7.79
CA ASN A 39 -10.71 -11.38 -7.63
C ASN A 39 -10.15 -11.79 -6.25
N VAL A 40 -11.01 -12.01 -5.24
CA VAL A 40 -10.61 -12.54 -3.92
C VAL A 40 -10.17 -14.00 -4.04
N VAL A 41 -10.92 -14.82 -4.77
CA VAL A 41 -10.57 -16.22 -5.06
C VAL A 41 -9.29 -16.29 -5.91
N ASP A 42 -9.19 -15.44 -6.92
CA ASP A 42 -8.00 -15.38 -7.76
C ASP A 42 -6.75 -15.00 -6.94
N ALA A 43 -6.88 -14.13 -5.94
CA ALA A 43 -5.78 -13.75 -5.05
C ALA A 43 -5.34 -14.90 -4.14
N LEU A 44 -6.30 -15.67 -3.59
CA LEU A 44 -6.02 -16.88 -2.81
C LEU A 44 -5.30 -17.93 -3.66
N ALA A 45 -5.79 -18.21 -4.87
CA ALA A 45 -5.13 -19.14 -5.80
C ALA A 45 -3.71 -18.65 -6.16
N TRP A 46 -3.55 -17.35 -6.39
CA TRP A 46 -2.28 -16.75 -6.80
C TRP A 46 -1.21 -16.78 -5.71
N VAL A 47 -1.55 -16.44 -4.46
CA VAL A 47 -0.59 -16.47 -3.34
C VAL A 47 -0.17 -17.88 -2.97
N MET A 48 -1.07 -18.87 -3.14
CA MET A 48 -0.78 -20.30 -2.90
C MET A 48 0.01 -20.98 -4.03
N GLY A 49 0.37 -20.25 -5.10
CA GLY A 49 1.34 -20.72 -6.09
C GLY A 49 0.80 -21.02 -7.49
N GLU A 50 -0.43 -20.62 -7.82
CA GLU A 50 -0.97 -20.73 -9.19
C GLU A 50 -0.16 -19.86 -10.17
N GLN A 51 0.30 -20.46 -11.27
CA GLN A 51 1.14 -19.80 -12.28
C GLN A 51 0.44 -19.53 -13.61
N GLY A 52 -0.74 -20.11 -13.84
CA GLY A 52 -1.48 -19.90 -15.09
C GLY A 52 -2.21 -18.57 -15.10
N ALA A 53 -1.81 -17.66 -16.01
CA ALA A 53 -2.53 -16.40 -16.24
C ALA A 53 -3.99 -16.66 -16.68
N LYS A 54 -4.22 -17.72 -17.46
CA LYS A 54 -5.55 -18.13 -17.94
C LYS A 54 -6.45 -18.61 -16.79
N THR A 55 -5.90 -19.29 -15.80
CA THR A 55 -6.59 -19.76 -14.60
C THR A 55 -7.06 -18.58 -13.74
N LEU A 56 -6.24 -17.53 -13.68
CA LEU A 56 -6.53 -16.25 -13.00
C LEU A 56 -7.36 -15.29 -13.85
N ARG A 57 -8.03 -15.76 -14.91
CA ARG A 57 -8.88 -14.94 -15.80
C ARG A 57 -8.15 -13.75 -16.45
N GLY A 58 -6.85 -13.90 -16.74
CA GLY A 58 -5.99 -12.92 -17.42
C GLY A 58 -5.31 -13.48 -18.68
N GLY A 59 -4.77 -12.60 -19.53
CA GLY A 59 -4.02 -12.98 -20.73
C GLY A 59 -2.52 -13.13 -20.45
N GLN A 60 -1.97 -12.24 -19.62
CA GLN A 60 -0.58 -12.24 -19.18
C GLN A 60 -0.50 -12.13 -17.65
N MET A 61 0.61 -12.58 -17.07
CA MET A 61 0.80 -12.48 -15.62
C MET A 61 0.82 -11.04 -15.12
N ALA A 62 1.20 -10.06 -15.95
CA ALA A 62 1.14 -8.64 -15.60
C ALA A 62 -0.28 -8.10 -15.43
N ASP A 63 -1.30 -8.79 -15.94
CA ASP A 63 -2.72 -8.39 -15.86
C ASP A 63 -3.29 -8.51 -14.43
N VAL A 64 -2.57 -9.14 -13.50
CA VAL A 64 -2.92 -9.16 -12.08
C VAL A 64 -2.59 -7.84 -11.38
N ILE A 65 -1.82 -6.93 -12.01
CA ILE A 65 -1.47 -5.62 -11.45
C ILE A 65 -2.55 -4.60 -11.84
N PHE A 66 -2.98 -3.78 -10.87
CA PHE A 66 -3.97 -2.72 -11.09
C PHE A 66 -3.58 -1.81 -12.27
N ALA A 67 -4.42 -1.84 -13.31
CA ALA A 67 -4.18 -1.21 -14.61
C ALA A 67 -4.56 0.28 -14.67
N GLY A 68 -5.06 0.86 -13.57
CA GLY A 68 -5.50 2.26 -13.51
C GLY A 68 -6.98 2.45 -13.86
N THR A 69 -7.54 3.57 -13.40
CA THR A 69 -8.90 4.05 -13.74
C THR A 69 -8.84 5.54 -14.09
N SER A 70 -9.94 6.14 -14.55
CA SER A 70 -10.00 7.56 -14.92
C SER A 70 -9.63 8.53 -13.77
N GLY A 71 -9.77 8.10 -12.52
CA GLY A 71 -9.40 8.86 -11.33
C GLY A 71 -8.11 8.39 -10.62
N ARG A 72 -7.47 7.29 -11.06
CA ARG A 72 -6.32 6.70 -10.33
C ARG A 72 -5.29 6.07 -11.27
N ALA A 73 -4.02 6.48 -11.11
CA ALA A 73 -2.92 5.98 -11.93
C ALA A 73 -2.67 4.46 -11.76
N PRO A 74 -2.18 3.78 -12.80
CA PRO A 74 -1.83 2.36 -12.74
C PRO A 74 -0.67 2.11 -11.76
N LEU A 75 -0.76 1.04 -10.98
CA LEU A 75 0.27 0.69 -9.98
C LEU A 75 1.43 -0.11 -10.60
N GLY A 76 2.63 0.03 -10.05
CA GLY A 76 3.83 -0.67 -10.55
C GLY A 76 4.03 -2.09 -10.01
N ARG A 77 3.27 -2.50 -8.99
CA ARG A 77 3.36 -3.81 -8.36
C ARG A 77 2.00 -4.28 -7.82
N ALA A 78 1.83 -5.58 -7.74
CA ALA A 78 0.76 -6.24 -6.99
C ALA A 78 1.38 -7.10 -5.88
N GLU A 79 0.79 -7.04 -4.70
CA GLU A 79 1.21 -7.78 -3.51
C GLU A 79 -0.02 -8.40 -2.87
N VAL A 80 0.05 -9.71 -2.59
CA VAL A 80 -0.98 -10.45 -1.85
C VAL A 80 -0.30 -11.20 -0.73
N SER A 81 -0.82 -11.04 0.49
CA SER A 81 -0.33 -11.69 1.70
C SER A 81 -1.46 -12.45 2.38
N LEU A 82 -1.23 -13.74 2.60
CA LEU A 82 -2.16 -14.67 3.24
C LEU A 82 -1.55 -15.14 4.57
N THR A 83 -2.27 -14.92 5.66
CA THR A 83 -1.87 -15.39 6.99
C THR A 83 -2.74 -16.57 7.39
N ILE A 84 -2.08 -17.67 7.75
CA ILE A 84 -2.66 -18.93 8.19
C ILE A 84 -2.33 -19.11 9.66
N ASP A 85 -3.34 -19.43 10.47
CA ASP A 85 -3.15 -19.86 11.85
C ASP A 85 -2.75 -21.35 11.86
N ASN A 86 -1.57 -21.63 12.41
CA ASN A 86 -0.95 -22.95 12.53
C ASN A 86 -0.86 -23.41 13.99
N SER A 87 -1.74 -22.93 14.87
CA SER A 87 -1.75 -23.32 16.30
C SER A 87 -1.95 -24.83 16.54
N ASP A 88 -2.45 -25.57 15.55
CA ASP A 88 -2.60 -27.03 15.57
C ASP A 88 -1.39 -27.80 15.01
N GLY A 89 -0.35 -27.10 14.53
CA GLY A 89 0.89 -27.71 14.04
C GLY A 89 0.75 -28.51 12.75
N ALA A 90 -0.28 -28.22 11.93
CA ALA A 90 -0.53 -28.92 10.67
C ALA A 90 0.52 -28.60 9.59
N LEU A 91 1.15 -27.42 9.65
CA LEU A 91 2.28 -27.05 8.81
C LEU A 91 3.60 -27.41 9.53
N PRO A 92 4.58 -28.00 8.84
CA PRO A 92 5.89 -28.39 9.40
C PRO A 92 6.83 -27.19 9.64
N ILE A 93 6.35 -26.19 10.39
CA ILE A 93 7.06 -24.98 10.77
C ILE A 93 6.70 -24.62 12.22
N ASP A 94 7.69 -24.26 13.03
CA ASP A 94 7.55 -23.97 14.47
C ASP A 94 6.83 -22.63 14.81
N TYR A 95 6.19 -21.98 13.83
CA TYR A 95 5.45 -20.74 14.02
C TYR A 95 3.95 -21.01 14.16
N THR A 96 3.33 -20.37 15.14
CA THR A 96 1.88 -20.41 15.37
C THR A 96 1.10 -19.65 14.28
N GLU A 97 1.74 -18.71 13.60
CA GLU A 97 1.18 -17.99 12.45
C GLU A 97 2.16 -17.99 11.29
N VAL A 98 1.65 -18.35 10.10
CA VAL A 98 2.44 -18.42 8.87
C VAL A 98 1.84 -17.48 7.84
N THR A 99 2.60 -16.43 7.49
CA THR A 99 2.23 -15.46 6.45
C THR A 99 2.97 -15.77 5.16
N ILE A 100 2.23 -16.18 4.12
CA ILE A 100 2.72 -16.39 2.77
C ILE A 100 2.42 -15.14 1.96
N SER A 101 3.43 -14.53 1.36
CA SER A 101 3.28 -13.33 0.53
C SER A 101 3.86 -13.56 -0.86
N ARG A 102 3.20 -12.99 -1.86
CA ARG A 102 3.64 -12.98 -3.26
C ARG A 102 3.58 -11.57 -3.80
N THR A 103 4.71 -11.09 -4.31
CA THR A 103 4.84 -9.77 -4.95
C THR A 103 5.23 -9.92 -6.41
N LEU A 104 4.54 -9.19 -7.29
CA LEU A 104 4.84 -9.15 -8.73
C LEU A 104 5.04 -7.72 -9.19
N PHE A 105 6.15 -7.47 -9.87
CA PHE A 105 6.51 -6.17 -10.42
C PHE A 105 6.19 -6.08 -11.91
N ARG A 106 5.77 -4.91 -12.38
CA ARG A 106 5.47 -4.66 -13.80
C ARG A 106 6.72 -4.77 -14.69
N SER A 107 7.92 -4.62 -14.14
CA SER A 107 9.22 -4.84 -14.82
C SER A 107 9.52 -6.31 -15.14
N GLY A 108 8.70 -7.24 -14.62
CA GLY A 108 9.01 -8.67 -14.61
C GLY A 108 9.76 -9.05 -13.34
N GLY A 109 9.38 -10.21 -12.77
CA GLY A 109 9.87 -10.71 -11.48
C GLY A 109 8.72 -10.99 -10.51
N SER A 110 8.65 -12.23 -10.00
CA SER A 110 7.73 -12.66 -8.95
C SER A 110 8.56 -13.12 -7.77
N GLU A 111 8.32 -12.53 -6.61
CA GLU A 111 8.98 -12.86 -5.35
C GLU A 111 7.98 -13.52 -4.42
N TYR A 112 8.45 -14.57 -3.74
CA TYR A 112 7.69 -15.31 -2.74
C TYR A 112 8.39 -15.15 -1.40
N ALA A 113 7.63 -14.94 -0.34
CA ALA A 113 8.18 -14.88 1.02
C ALA A 113 7.27 -15.56 2.04
N ILE A 114 7.89 -16.27 2.99
CA ILE A 114 7.24 -16.87 4.16
C ILE A 114 7.70 -16.07 5.38
N ASN A 115 6.77 -15.50 6.13
CA ASN A 115 7.05 -14.64 7.30
C ASN A 115 8.07 -13.52 7.00
N GLY A 116 8.02 -12.94 5.80
CA GLY A 116 8.93 -11.89 5.34
C GLY A 116 10.28 -12.37 4.79
N SER A 117 10.60 -13.67 4.89
CA SER A 117 11.84 -14.26 4.35
C SER A 117 11.63 -14.77 2.92
N ALA A 118 12.48 -14.35 1.99
CA ALA A 118 12.40 -14.76 0.58
C ALA A 118 12.61 -16.27 0.41
N CYS A 119 11.76 -16.91 -0.39
CA CYS A 119 11.78 -18.36 -0.63
C CYS A 119 11.46 -18.69 -2.09
N ARG A 120 11.65 -19.95 -2.49
CA ARG A 120 11.27 -20.43 -3.83
C ARG A 120 9.84 -20.94 -3.81
N LEU A 121 9.19 -20.96 -4.99
CA LEU A 121 7.88 -21.57 -5.13
C LEU A 121 7.85 -23.04 -4.70
N LEU A 122 8.95 -23.78 -4.91
CA LEU A 122 9.05 -25.18 -4.47
C LEU A 122 8.89 -25.30 -2.94
N ASP A 123 9.44 -24.34 -2.18
CA ASP A 123 9.41 -24.36 -0.72
C ASP A 123 7.97 -24.11 -0.22
N ILE A 124 7.22 -23.22 -0.86
CA ILE A 124 5.78 -23.01 -0.58
C ILE A 124 4.96 -24.24 -0.96
N GLN A 125 5.25 -24.86 -2.12
CA GLN A 125 4.54 -26.05 -2.58
C GLN A 125 4.79 -27.26 -1.67
N ASP A 126 6.03 -27.45 -1.20
CA ASP A 126 6.37 -28.52 -0.28
C ASP A 126 5.74 -28.27 1.10
N LEU A 127 5.77 -27.02 1.60
CA LEU A 127 5.11 -26.62 2.85
C LEU A 127 3.59 -26.92 2.85
N LEU A 128 2.91 -26.61 1.75
CA LEU A 128 1.47 -26.80 1.59
C LEU A 128 1.08 -28.24 1.20
N SER A 129 2.04 -29.07 0.77
CA SER A 129 1.76 -30.43 0.30
C SER A 129 1.38 -31.40 1.41
N ASP A 130 1.90 -31.19 2.63
CA ASP A 130 1.64 -32.06 3.78
C ASP A 130 0.35 -31.68 4.52
N SER A 131 -0.16 -30.46 4.33
CA SER A 131 -1.41 -29.95 4.93
C SER A 131 -2.65 -30.13 4.04
N GLY A 132 -2.53 -30.84 2.92
CA GLY A 132 -3.64 -31.08 1.97
C GLY A 132 -3.87 -29.97 0.93
N LEU A 133 -3.00 -28.95 0.86
CA LEU A 133 -3.14 -27.76 0.02
C LEU A 133 -2.25 -27.80 -1.25
N GLY A 134 -2.17 -28.96 -1.91
CA GLY A 134 -1.22 -29.22 -3.01
C GLY A 134 -1.44 -28.45 -4.32
N ARG A 135 -0.54 -28.67 -5.30
CA ARG A 135 -0.40 -27.92 -6.58
C ARG A 135 -1.67 -27.81 -7.45
N GLU A 136 -2.67 -28.67 -7.29
CA GLU A 136 -3.92 -28.67 -8.07
C GLU A 136 -5.18 -28.44 -7.19
N MET A 137 -5.00 -27.79 -6.03
CA MET A 137 -6.01 -27.13 -5.17
C MET A 137 -7.47 -27.55 -5.38
N HIS A 138 -7.84 -28.76 -4.96
CA HIS A 138 -9.23 -29.22 -4.80
C HIS A 138 -10.03 -28.42 -3.75
N VAL A 139 -9.37 -27.53 -3.02
CA VAL A 139 -9.94 -26.62 -2.01
C VAL A 139 -10.66 -25.41 -2.65
N ILE A 140 -10.31 -25.01 -3.88
CA ILE A 140 -10.97 -23.89 -4.58
C ILE A 140 -11.91 -24.43 -5.65
N VAL A 141 -13.22 -24.39 -5.39
CA VAL A 141 -14.26 -24.86 -6.31
C VAL A 141 -14.90 -23.69 -7.03
N GLY A 142 -14.55 -23.50 -8.30
CA GLY A 142 -15.18 -22.50 -9.18
C GLY A 142 -16.11 -23.12 -10.24
N GLN A 143 -16.92 -22.28 -10.89
CA GLN A 143 -17.87 -22.68 -11.95
C GLN A 143 -17.24 -23.55 -13.06
N GLY A 144 -15.97 -23.30 -13.42
CA GLY A 144 -15.25 -24.07 -14.44
C GLY A 144 -14.79 -25.47 -14.00
N GLN A 145 -14.52 -25.67 -12.70
CA GLN A 145 -14.09 -26.97 -12.17
C GLN A 145 -15.26 -27.96 -12.02
N LEU A 146 -16.46 -27.48 -11.65
CA LEU A 146 -17.67 -28.32 -11.57
C LEU A 146 -17.96 -29.03 -12.90
N ASP A 147 -17.81 -28.31 -14.00
CA ASP A 147 -18.04 -28.83 -15.34
C ASP A 147 -16.86 -29.70 -15.83
N ALA A 148 -15.65 -29.47 -15.32
CA ALA A 148 -14.46 -30.26 -15.62
C ALA A 148 -14.51 -31.66 -14.96
N VAL A 149 -14.92 -31.76 -13.69
CA VAL A 149 -15.05 -33.04 -12.96
C VAL A 149 -16.03 -34.00 -13.65
N LEU A 150 -17.09 -33.48 -14.29
CA LEU A 150 -18.05 -34.29 -15.03
C LEU A 150 -17.61 -34.65 -16.44
N ARG A 151 -16.82 -33.80 -17.11
CA ARG A 151 -16.28 -34.10 -18.46
C ARG A 151 -14.98 -34.89 -18.43
N ALA A 152 -14.33 -34.94 -17.27
CA ALA A 152 -13.16 -35.76 -16.99
C ALA A 152 -13.40 -37.22 -17.40
N THR A 153 -12.37 -37.84 -17.98
CA THR A 153 -12.38 -39.28 -18.22
C THR A 153 -12.45 -40.03 -16.89
N PRO A 154 -12.88 -41.31 -16.85
CA PRO A 154 -12.85 -42.09 -15.62
C PRO A 154 -11.48 -42.11 -14.93
N GLU A 155 -10.39 -42.06 -15.70
CA GLU A 155 -9.01 -41.98 -15.22
C GLU A 155 -8.68 -40.60 -14.62
N ASP A 156 -9.18 -39.51 -15.22
CA ASP A 156 -9.02 -38.16 -14.67
C ASP A 156 -9.86 -37.97 -13.39
N ARG A 157 -11.02 -38.63 -13.28
CA ARG A 157 -11.85 -38.56 -12.04
C ARG A 157 -11.20 -39.25 -10.85
N ARG A 158 -10.44 -40.30 -11.11
CA ARG A 158 -9.60 -40.99 -10.12
C ARG A 158 -8.59 -40.00 -9.50
N HIS A 159 -8.02 -39.11 -10.31
CA HIS A 159 -7.04 -38.12 -9.85
C HIS A 159 -7.58 -37.22 -8.72
N PHE A 160 -8.85 -36.81 -8.76
CA PHE A 160 -9.46 -36.02 -7.68
C PHE A 160 -9.53 -36.76 -6.33
N ILE A 161 -9.75 -38.09 -6.35
CA ILE A 161 -9.75 -38.90 -5.13
C ILE A 161 -8.31 -39.19 -4.68
N GLU A 162 -7.39 -39.45 -5.62
CA GLU A 162 -5.97 -39.64 -5.31
C GLU A 162 -5.33 -38.40 -4.66
N GLU A 163 -5.73 -37.21 -5.12
CA GLU A 163 -5.26 -35.95 -4.60
C GLU A 163 -5.77 -35.70 -3.17
N ALA A 164 -7.08 -35.87 -2.94
CA ALA A 164 -7.69 -35.74 -1.61
C ALA A 164 -7.15 -36.78 -0.61
N ALA A 165 -6.70 -37.94 -1.10
CA ALA A 165 -6.08 -38.99 -0.29
C ALA A 165 -4.55 -38.81 -0.10
N GLY A 166 -3.95 -37.75 -0.67
CA GLY A 166 -2.52 -37.46 -0.53
C GLY A 166 -1.60 -38.47 -1.23
N ILE A 167 -2.10 -39.20 -2.23
CA ILE A 167 -1.38 -40.28 -2.94
C ILE A 167 -0.31 -39.72 -3.89
N LEU A 168 -0.46 -38.46 -4.31
CA LEU A 168 0.43 -37.81 -5.28
C LEU A 168 1.91 -37.79 -4.84
N LYS A 169 2.18 -37.67 -3.54
CA LYS A 169 3.55 -37.73 -2.99
C LYS A 169 4.18 -39.12 -3.14
N HIS A 170 3.38 -40.18 -2.95
CA HIS A 170 3.79 -41.57 -3.09
C HIS A 170 4.05 -41.92 -4.56
N ARG A 171 3.20 -41.42 -5.47
CA ARG A 171 3.36 -41.56 -6.93
C ARG A 171 4.63 -40.87 -7.45
N ARG A 172 4.94 -39.65 -7.00
CA ARG A 172 6.21 -38.97 -7.35
C ARG A 172 7.44 -39.73 -6.83
N ARG A 173 7.37 -40.29 -5.62
CA ARG A 173 8.43 -41.15 -5.06
C ARG A 173 8.61 -42.42 -5.89
N LYS A 174 7.51 -43.03 -6.35
CA LYS A 174 7.50 -44.18 -7.28
C LYS A 174 8.18 -43.83 -8.61
N ASP A 175 7.79 -42.73 -9.26
CA ASP A 175 8.38 -42.32 -10.54
C ASP A 175 9.88 -42.05 -10.42
N LYS A 176 10.32 -41.47 -9.29
CA LYS A 176 11.74 -41.27 -8.97
C LYS A 176 12.46 -42.61 -8.77
N ALA A 177 11.83 -43.58 -8.10
CA ALA A 177 12.37 -44.93 -7.91
C ALA A 177 12.47 -45.71 -9.23
N LEU A 178 11.46 -45.63 -10.10
CA LEU A 178 11.44 -46.26 -11.43
C LEU A 178 12.54 -45.72 -12.35
N ARG A 179 12.73 -44.40 -12.41
CA ARG A 179 13.85 -43.79 -13.16
C ARG A 179 15.22 -44.26 -12.64
N LYS A 180 15.34 -44.50 -11.33
CA LYS A 180 16.58 -45.03 -10.72
C LYS A 180 16.77 -46.51 -11.03
N LEU A 181 15.69 -47.28 -11.08
CA LEU A 181 15.68 -48.70 -11.46
C LEU A 181 16.11 -48.90 -12.93
N ASP A 182 15.62 -48.07 -13.85
CA ASP A 182 16.03 -48.08 -15.25
C ASP A 182 17.54 -47.81 -15.42
N SER A 183 18.08 -46.85 -14.65
CA SER A 183 19.52 -46.59 -14.62
C SER A 183 20.32 -47.77 -14.04
N MET A 184 19.83 -48.44 -13.00
CA MET A 184 20.49 -49.60 -12.39
C MET A 184 20.45 -50.84 -13.30
N GLN A 185 19.43 -51.00 -14.13
CA GLN A 185 19.30 -52.11 -15.07
C GLN A 185 20.42 -52.12 -16.13
N ALA A 186 20.83 -50.94 -16.60
CA ALA A 186 21.98 -50.80 -17.49
C ALA A 186 23.31 -51.23 -16.82
N ASN A 187 23.49 -50.90 -15.54
CA ASN A 187 24.68 -51.27 -14.76
C ASN A 187 24.70 -52.77 -14.42
N LEU A 188 23.55 -53.36 -14.09
CA LEU A 188 23.43 -54.79 -13.78
C LEU A 188 23.83 -55.66 -14.98
N THR A 189 23.43 -55.27 -16.19
CA THR A 189 23.76 -55.97 -17.42
C THR A 189 25.28 -56.03 -17.64
N ARG A 190 25.99 -54.93 -17.35
CA ARG A 190 27.45 -54.84 -17.48
C ARG A 190 28.21 -55.70 -16.46
N VAL A 191 27.73 -55.77 -15.22
CA VAL A 191 28.35 -56.59 -14.16
C VAL A 191 28.10 -58.08 -14.40
N GLN A 192 26.93 -58.45 -14.96
CA GLN A 192 26.62 -59.84 -15.35
C GLN A 192 27.57 -60.38 -16.42
N ASP A 193 27.91 -59.56 -17.41
CA ASP A 193 28.87 -59.93 -18.46
C ASP A 193 30.27 -60.15 -17.89
N LEU A 194 30.70 -59.29 -16.96
CA LEU A 194 31.99 -59.39 -16.28
C LEU A 194 32.12 -60.66 -15.41
N THR A 195 31.06 -61.01 -14.68
CA THR A 195 31.04 -62.23 -13.84
C THR A 195 31.03 -63.51 -14.68
N GLY A 196 30.39 -63.48 -15.85
CA GLY A 196 30.39 -64.59 -16.81
C GLY A 196 31.77 -64.87 -17.42
N GLU A 197 32.60 -63.84 -17.56
CA GLU A 197 33.97 -63.93 -18.06
C GLU A 197 34.93 -64.54 -17.02
N ILE A 198 34.85 -64.11 -15.76
CA ILE A 198 35.70 -64.59 -14.65
C ILE A 198 35.43 -66.08 -14.33
N ARG A 199 34.19 -66.55 -14.42
CA ARG A 199 33.83 -67.96 -14.17
C ARG A 199 34.48 -68.93 -15.16
N ARG A 200 34.78 -68.50 -16.39
CA ARG A 200 35.50 -69.32 -17.40
C ARG A 200 36.98 -69.48 -17.07
N GLN A 201 37.55 -68.65 -16.20
CA GLN A 201 38.97 -68.63 -15.84
C GLN A 201 39.33 -69.45 -14.58
N LEU A 202 38.36 -69.80 -13.72
CA LEU A 202 38.59 -70.52 -12.45
C LEU A 202 38.91 -72.04 -12.59
N GLY A 203 38.38 -72.71 -13.62
CA GLY A 203 38.53 -74.16 -13.81
C GLY A 203 39.98 -74.65 -14.05
N PRO A 204 40.81 -73.95 -14.84
CA PRO A 204 42.22 -74.33 -15.06
C PRO A 204 43.15 -74.11 -13.86
N LEU A 205 42.86 -73.18 -12.94
CA LEU A 205 43.74 -72.83 -11.81
C LEU A 205 43.79 -73.89 -10.70
N GLY A 206 42.69 -74.61 -10.45
CA GLY A 206 42.63 -75.63 -9.39
C GLY A 206 43.59 -76.82 -9.59
N LYS A 207 44.03 -77.08 -10.83
CA LYS A 207 45.01 -78.15 -11.14
C LYS A 207 46.47 -77.75 -10.85
N GLN A 208 46.73 -76.47 -10.58
CA GLN A 208 48.10 -75.94 -10.45
C GLN A 208 48.61 -75.91 -9.00
N ALA A 209 47.72 -76.06 -8.00
CA ALA A 209 48.05 -76.00 -6.57
C ALA A 209 48.76 -77.25 -6.02
N GLU A 210 48.58 -78.41 -6.65
CA GLU A 210 49.30 -79.64 -6.27
C GLU A 210 50.81 -79.57 -6.55
N VAL A 211 51.20 -78.78 -7.55
CA VAL A 211 52.59 -78.65 -8.00
C VAL A 211 53.37 -77.83 -6.95
N ALA A 212 52.70 -76.95 -6.17
CA ALA A 212 53.19 -75.97 -5.16
C ALA A 212 54.24 -76.48 -4.14
N ARG A 213 54.16 -77.75 -3.72
CA ARG A 213 54.97 -78.27 -2.59
C ARG A 213 56.44 -78.53 -2.92
N GLN A 214 56.80 -78.64 -4.19
CA GLN A 214 58.17 -78.98 -4.64
C GLN A 214 59.07 -77.73 -4.79
N ALA A 215 58.46 -76.54 -4.81
CA ALA A 215 59.10 -75.22 -4.93
C ALA A 215 59.83 -74.73 -3.67
N GLN A 216 59.53 -75.30 -2.51
CA GLN A 216 59.95 -74.75 -1.21
C GLN A 216 61.47 -74.81 -0.95
N ARG A 217 62.24 -75.62 -1.71
CA ARG A 217 63.72 -75.74 -1.59
C ARG A 217 64.51 -74.77 -2.47
N ILE A 218 63.98 -74.38 -3.62
CA ILE A 218 64.55 -73.32 -4.47
C ILE A 218 64.31 -71.92 -3.85
N GLN A 219 63.39 -71.87 -2.88
CA GLN A 219 62.96 -70.69 -2.15
C GLN A 219 64.05 -70.02 -1.28
N ILE A 220 65.14 -70.71 -0.95
CA ILE A 220 66.23 -70.19 -0.11
C ILE A 220 67.18 -69.29 -0.92
N ASP A 221 67.59 -69.69 -2.13
CA ASP A 221 68.38 -68.83 -3.02
C ASP A 221 67.56 -67.65 -3.56
N VAL A 222 66.24 -67.87 -3.69
CA VAL A 222 65.27 -66.80 -3.94
C VAL A 222 65.22 -65.81 -2.78
N ARG A 223 65.42 -66.24 -1.52
CA ARG A 223 65.37 -65.37 -0.33
C ARG A 223 66.49 -64.33 -0.33
N ASP A 224 67.73 -64.69 -0.67
CA ASP A 224 68.88 -63.76 -0.69
C ASP A 224 68.79 -62.71 -1.81
N ALA A 225 68.46 -63.14 -3.03
CA ALA A 225 68.25 -62.21 -4.15
C ALA A 225 67.01 -61.31 -3.92
N ARG A 226 65.98 -61.84 -3.25
CA ARG A 226 64.77 -61.09 -2.86
C ARG A 226 65.05 -60.08 -1.75
N SER A 227 65.91 -60.38 -0.78
CA SER A 227 66.37 -59.41 0.24
C SER A 227 66.99 -58.17 -0.38
N ARG A 228 67.87 -58.34 -1.38
CA ARG A 228 68.58 -57.23 -2.04
C ARG A 228 67.71 -56.43 -3.01
N LEU A 229 66.71 -57.06 -3.64
CA LEU A 229 65.74 -56.36 -4.49
C LEU A 229 64.68 -55.64 -3.67
N LEU A 230 64.24 -56.22 -2.55
CA LEU A 230 63.29 -55.58 -1.64
C LEU A 230 63.93 -54.39 -0.91
N ALA A 231 65.22 -54.47 -0.56
CA ALA A 231 65.99 -53.34 -0.06
C ALA A 231 66.12 -52.20 -1.09
N ASP A 232 66.29 -52.54 -2.38
CA ASP A 232 66.33 -51.56 -3.48
C ASP A 232 64.95 -50.94 -3.76
N ASP A 233 63.87 -51.72 -3.69
CA ASP A 233 62.49 -51.23 -3.85
C ASP A 233 62.06 -50.32 -2.68
N ILE A 234 62.45 -50.64 -1.44
CA ILE A 234 62.25 -49.77 -0.27
C ILE A 234 63.05 -48.47 -0.43
N ALA A 235 64.31 -48.53 -0.86
CA ALA A 235 65.15 -47.35 -1.07
C ALA A 235 64.61 -46.46 -2.21
N THR A 236 64.18 -47.05 -3.32
CA THR A 236 63.64 -46.34 -4.49
C THR A 236 62.29 -45.70 -4.17
N LEU A 237 61.38 -46.40 -3.47
CA LEU A 237 60.10 -45.83 -3.06
C LEU A 237 60.28 -44.71 -2.03
N THR A 238 61.24 -44.85 -1.12
CA THR A 238 61.62 -43.78 -0.17
C THR A 238 62.18 -42.55 -0.89
N GLU A 239 62.99 -42.73 -1.95
CA GLU A 239 63.47 -41.62 -2.78
C GLU A 239 62.35 -40.96 -3.60
N SER A 240 61.42 -41.74 -4.18
CA SER A 240 60.23 -41.23 -4.87
C SER A 240 59.37 -40.36 -3.95
N MET A 241 59.11 -40.84 -2.74
CA MET A 241 58.37 -40.09 -1.72
C MET A 241 59.06 -38.79 -1.31
N SER A 242 60.39 -38.74 -1.35
CA SER A 242 61.14 -37.49 -1.09
C SER A 242 60.98 -36.46 -2.21
N LYS A 243 60.79 -36.88 -3.47
CA LYS A 243 60.52 -36.02 -4.62
C LYS A 243 59.06 -35.54 -4.62
N ASP A 244 58.12 -36.43 -4.32
CA ASP A 244 56.68 -36.09 -4.21
C ASP A 244 56.42 -35.07 -3.08
N LYS A 245 57.28 -35.03 -2.05
CA LYS A 245 57.26 -34.02 -0.99
C LYS A 245 57.68 -32.62 -1.46
N ALA A 246 58.52 -32.52 -2.49
CA ALA A 246 58.89 -31.22 -3.08
C ALA A 246 57.76 -30.69 -3.99
N ASP A 247 57.09 -31.57 -4.74
CA ASP A 247 55.92 -31.21 -5.54
C ASP A 247 54.72 -30.79 -4.67
N GLU A 248 54.58 -31.40 -3.49
CA GLU A 248 53.62 -30.99 -2.46
C GLU A 248 53.84 -29.54 -2.02
N THR A 249 55.08 -29.19 -1.70
CA THR A 249 55.40 -27.83 -1.24
C THR A 249 55.06 -26.80 -2.32
N ALA A 250 55.29 -27.13 -3.60
CA ALA A 250 54.93 -26.26 -4.72
C ALA A 250 53.40 -26.12 -4.91
N LEU A 251 52.64 -27.20 -4.73
CA LEU A 251 51.17 -27.19 -4.80
C LEU A 251 50.56 -26.38 -3.64
N LEU A 252 51.09 -26.54 -2.43
CA LEU A 252 50.67 -25.77 -1.24
C LEU A 252 50.98 -24.28 -1.39
N GLU A 253 52.15 -23.92 -1.93
CA GLU A 253 52.49 -22.52 -2.24
C GLU A 253 51.56 -21.92 -3.29
N ARG A 254 51.21 -22.70 -4.33
CA ARG A 254 50.26 -22.27 -5.35
C ARG A 254 48.85 -22.09 -4.79
N ARG A 255 48.39 -23.01 -3.93
CA ARG A 255 47.10 -22.91 -3.23
C ARG A 255 47.06 -21.66 -2.34
N ALA A 256 48.10 -21.42 -1.55
CA ALA A 256 48.21 -20.23 -0.70
C ALA A 256 48.20 -18.92 -1.52
N THR A 257 48.82 -18.92 -2.70
CA THR A 257 48.80 -17.77 -3.61
C THR A 257 47.39 -17.48 -4.15
N VAL A 258 46.66 -18.52 -4.58
CA VAL A 258 45.27 -18.40 -5.07
C VAL A 258 44.32 -18.04 -3.93
N GLU A 259 44.50 -18.59 -2.73
CA GLU A 259 43.75 -18.25 -1.53
C GLU A 259 43.92 -16.77 -1.17
N LYS A 260 45.15 -16.25 -1.23
CA LYS A 260 45.43 -14.83 -1.01
C LYS A 260 44.76 -13.95 -2.08
N ALA A 261 44.88 -14.30 -3.36
CA ALA A 261 44.23 -13.56 -4.44
C ALA A 261 42.69 -13.58 -4.33
N LEU A 262 42.12 -14.71 -3.87
CA LEU A 262 40.69 -14.85 -3.62
C LEU A 262 40.24 -13.99 -2.44
N ALA A 263 41.03 -13.89 -1.37
CA ALA A 263 40.77 -12.98 -0.26
C ALA A 263 40.79 -11.51 -0.72
N GLU A 264 41.83 -11.09 -1.45
CA GLU A 264 41.94 -9.73 -2.00
C GLU A 264 40.77 -9.39 -2.93
N ALA A 265 40.34 -10.33 -3.79
CA ALA A 265 39.18 -10.15 -4.67
C ALA A 265 37.85 -10.08 -3.91
N ARG A 266 37.71 -10.80 -2.79
CA ARG A 266 36.53 -10.73 -1.90
C ARG A 266 36.47 -9.40 -1.16
N ASP A 267 37.60 -8.87 -0.70
CA ASP A 267 37.67 -7.56 -0.05
C ASP A 267 37.31 -6.44 -1.03
N GLN A 268 37.85 -6.51 -2.26
CA GLN A 268 37.47 -5.59 -3.35
C GLN A 268 35.98 -5.69 -3.70
N LEU A 269 35.42 -6.90 -3.70
CA LEU A 269 33.99 -7.10 -3.92
C LEU A 269 33.16 -6.44 -2.82
N ALA A 270 33.51 -6.66 -1.55
CA ALA A 270 32.81 -6.07 -0.41
C ALA A 270 32.86 -4.53 -0.45
N GLU A 271 34.01 -3.95 -0.80
CA GLU A 271 34.17 -2.51 -0.95
C GLU A 271 33.29 -1.95 -2.07
N LEU A 272 33.29 -2.60 -3.24
CA LEU A 272 32.46 -2.18 -4.37
C LEU A 272 30.95 -2.36 -4.09
N GLU A 273 30.56 -3.40 -3.33
CA GLU A 273 29.19 -3.60 -2.87
C GLU A 273 28.74 -2.47 -1.93
N ARG A 274 29.61 -2.05 -1.00
CA ARG A 274 29.37 -0.89 -0.13
C ARG A 274 29.21 0.40 -0.95
N GLN A 275 30.13 0.68 -1.86
CA GLN A 275 30.07 1.87 -2.73
C GLN A 275 28.87 1.87 -3.67
N ALA A 276 28.39 0.69 -4.10
CA ALA A 276 27.19 0.54 -4.91
C ALA A 276 25.91 0.76 -4.07
N ALA A 277 25.90 0.29 -2.82
CA ALA A 277 24.82 0.53 -1.87
C ALA A 277 24.67 2.02 -1.54
N GLU A 278 25.79 2.74 -1.37
CA GLU A 278 25.79 4.20 -1.13
C GLU A 278 25.35 5.02 -2.35
N ALA A 279 25.59 4.53 -3.57
CA ALA A 279 25.19 5.21 -4.81
C ALA A 279 23.67 5.19 -5.05
N ALA A 280 22.95 4.20 -4.50
CA ALA A 280 21.50 4.08 -4.69
C ALA A 280 20.70 5.23 -4.03
N PRO A 281 20.93 5.61 -2.75
CA PRO A 281 20.34 6.80 -2.14
C PRO A 281 20.66 8.09 -2.90
N ALA A 282 21.89 8.24 -3.40
CA ALA A 282 22.30 9.42 -4.16
C ALA A 282 21.49 9.57 -5.46
N LEU A 283 21.27 8.47 -6.19
CA LEU A 283 20.44 8.47 -7.40
C LEU A 283 18.96 8.75 -7.08
N THR A 284 18.43 8.17 -6.01
CA THR A 284 17.06 8.46 -5.55
C THR A 284 16.90 9.93 -5.22
N LYS A 285 17.85 10.54 -4.50
CA LYS A 285 17.84 11.97 -4.17
C LYS A 285 17.91 12.85 -5.43
N ALA A 286 18.73 12.48 -6.41
CA ALA A 286 18.83 13.21 -7.68
C ALA A 286 17.53 13.12 -8.50
N ASN A 287 16.92 11.93 -8.58
CA ASN A 287 15.62 11.74 -9.22
C ASN A 287 14.51 12.56 -8.54
N ASP A 288 14.45 12.52 -7.21
CA ASP A 288 13.48 13.28 -6.41
C ASP A 288 13.56 14.78 -6.70
N VAL A 289 14.77 15.35 -6.72
CA VAL A 289 14.98 16.76 -7.02
C VAL A 289 14.54 17.08 -8.45
N TYR A 290 14.92 16.26 -9.43
CA TYR A 290 14.52 16.43 -10.83
C TYR A 290 12.98 16.42 -10.99
N TYR A 291 12.29 15.43 -10.40
CA TYR A 291 10.83 15.34 -10.51
C TYR A 291 10.11 16.46 -9.75
N ARG A 292 10.58 16.86 -8.57
CA ARG A 292 10.00 17.99 -7.82
C ARG A 292 10.11 19.29 -8.61
N LEU A 293 11.30 19.59 -9.15
CA LEU A 293 11.50 20.78 -9.98
C LEU A 293 10.68 20.71 -11.28
N GLY A 294 10.59 19.52 -11.90
CA GLY A 294 9.73 19.30 -13.07
C GLY A 294 8.25 19.55 -12.79
N ALA A 295 7.74 19.13 -11.63
CA ALA A 295 6.36 19.37 -11.22
C ALA A 295 6.08 20.86 -10.92
N ILE A 296 7.06 21.59 -10.36
CA ILE A 296 6.96 23.04 -10.16
C ILE A 296 6.94 23.76 -11.52
N ARG A 297 7.82 23.36 -12.44
CA ARG A 297 7.83 23.89 -13.81
C ARG A 297 6.48 23.73 -14.49
N GLU A 298 5.88 22.54 -14.42
CA GLU A 298 4.59 22.29 -15.06
C GLU A 298 3.46 23.14 -14.45
N ARG A 299 3.45 23.28 -13.11
CA ARG A 299 2.52 24.18 -12.43
C ARG A 299 2.68 25.64 -12.89
N LEU A 300 3.91 26.13 -13.04
CA LEU A 300 4.18 27.48 -13.52
C LEU A 300 3.78 27.67 -14.99
N ARG A 301 3.96 26.64 -15.85
CA ARG A 301 3.48 26.68 -17.25
C ARG A 301 1.97 26.77 -17.31
N ASN A 302 1.27 25.97 -16.52
CA ASN A 302 -0.19 26.00 -16.46
C ASN A 302 -0.71 27.34 -15.94
N LEU A 303 -0.08 27.90 -14.90
CA LEU A 303 -0.42 29.24 -14.40
C LEU A 303 -0.23 30.31 -15.48
N HIS A 304 0.88 30.26 -16.22
CA HIS A 304 1.17 31.18 -17.30
C HIS A 304 0.10 31.11 -18.41
N THR A 305 -0.20 29.92 -18.91
CA THR A 305 -1.23 29.70 -19.95
C THR A 305 -2.61 30.18 -19.50
N LEU A 306 -3.00 29.87 -18.26
CA LEU A 306 -4.29 30.30 -17.71
C LEU A 306 -4.37 31.83 -17.59
N ALA A 307 -3.28 32.48 -17.17
CA ALA A 307 -3.22 33.93 -17.09
C ALA A 307 -3.30 34.58 -18.49
N GLU A 308 -2.66 33.99 -19.51
CA GLU A 308 -2.78 34.43 -20.90
C GLU A 308 -4.21 34.29 -21.45
N GLU A 309 -4.89 33.18 -21.15
CA GLU A 309 -6.31 33.01 -21.51
C GLU A 309 -7.21 34.02 -20.80
N ARG A 310 -6.95 34.30 -19.51
CA ARG A 310 -7.68 35.30 -18.73
C ARG A 310 -7.59 36.69 -19.36
N VAL A 311 -6.39 37.13 -19.76
CA VAL A 311 -6.19 38.41 -20.44
C VAL A 311 -6.94 38.46 -21.78
N ARG A 312 -6.91 37.36 -22.55
CA ARG A 312 -7.63 37.25 -23.83
C ARG A 312 -9.15 37.41 -23.67
N MET A 313 -9.73 36.71 -22.69
CA MET A 313 -11.17 36.73 -22.38
C MET A 313 -11.62 38.11 -21.88
N LEU A 314 -10.80 38.78 -21.06
CA LEU A 314 -11.09 40.12 -20.57
C LEU A 314 -10.99 41.20 -21.67
N GLY A 315 -10.18 40.96 -22.71
CA GLY A 315 -9.99 41.89 -23.82
C GLY A 315 -11.01 41.81 -24.96
N SER A 316 -11.76 40.71 -25.10
CA SER A 316 -12.59 40.46 -26.31
C SER A 316 -14.04 40.99 -26.27
N THR A 317 -14.47 41.66 -25.19
CA THR A 317 -15.83 42.20 -25.04
C THR A 317 -15.85 43.73 -25.04
N GLN A 318 -15.36 44.33 -26.13
CA GLN A 318 -15.72 45.71 -26.47
C GLN A 318 -17.14 45.70 -27.07
N SER A 319 -18.14 45.93 -26.22
CA SER A 319 -19.48 46.27 -26.69
C SER A 319 -19.46 47.75 -27.09
N GLU A 320 -19.28 48.02 -28.38
CA GLU A 320 -19.61 49.30 -29.00
C GLU A 320 -21.14 49.47 -28.98
N ALA A 321 -21.69 49.90 -27.84
CA ALA A 321 -23.01 50.50 -27.84
C ALA A 321 -22.86 51.94 -28.37
N PRO A 322 -23.64 52.36 -29.38
CA PRO A 322 -23.55 53.72 -29.92
C PRO A 322 -23.94 54.72 -28.82
N PRO A 323 -23.24 55.87 -28.71
CA PRO A 323 -23.58 56.87 -27.73
C PRO A 323 -24.92 57.49 -28.13
N THR A 324 -25.97 57.22 -27.37
CA THR A 324 -27.13 58.10 -27.37
C THR A 324 -26.70 59.32 -26.53
N ASP A 325 -26.64 60.50 -27.13
CA ASP A 325 -26.15 61.70 -26.43
C ASP A 325 -27.09 62.03 -25.26
N LEU A 326 -26.61 61.81 -24.03
CA LEU A 326 -27.31 62.19 -22.79
C LEU A 326 -27.67 63.68 -22.78
N VAL A 327 -26.87 64.50 -23.46
CA VAL A 327 -27.12 65.93 -23.66
C VAL A 327 -28.42 66.16 -24.42
N ASP A 328 -28.68 65.38 -25.47
CA ASP A 328 -29.92 65.48 -26.25
C ASP A 328 -31.14 65.05 -25.44
N LEU A 329 -31.01 64.05 -24.56
CA LEU A 329 -32.10 63.63 -23.67
C LEU A 329 -32.40 64.69 -22.60
N ASP A 330 -31.37 65.26 -21.97
CA ASP A 330 -31.53 66.30 -20.95
C ASP A 330 -32.12 67.59 -21.53
N GLU A 331 -31.69 68.00 -22.72
CA GLU A 331 -32.31 69.12 -23.43
C GLU A 331 -33.77 68.85 -23.79
N GLN A 332 -34.12 67.61 -24.16
CA GLN A 332 -35.50 67.23 -24.43
C GLN A 332 -36.38 67.22 -23.18
N VAL A 333 -35.85 66.81 -22.03
CA VAL A 333 -36.52 66.87 -20.72
C VAL A 333 -36.81 68.31 -20.34
N GLU A 334 -35.81 69.20 -20.42
CA GLU A 334 -35.99 70.61 -20.05
C GLU A 334 -36.92 71.36 -21.02
N ARG A 335 -36.85 71.07 -22.32
CA ARG A 335 -37.85 71.58 -23.29
C ARG A 335 -39.26 71.10 -22.97
N ALA A 336 -39.42 69.83 -22.59
CA ALA A 336 -40.73 69.28 -22.23
C ALA A 336 -41.29 69.89 -20.94
N LYS A 337 -40.44 70.18 -19.94
CA LYS A 337 -40.83 70.90 -18.71
C LYS A 337 -41.25 72.35 -18.97
N ALA A 338 -40.48 73.07 -19.77
CA ALA A 338 -40.80 74.46 -20.12
C ALA A 338 -42.15 74.54 -20.85
N ALA A 339 -42.37 73.69 -21.85
CA ALA A 339 -43.64 73.62 -22.57
C ALA A 339 -44.81 73.14 -21.67
N ARG A 340 -44.54 72.33 -20.63
CA ARG A 340 -45.55 71.97 -19.62
C ARG A 340 -45.96 73.17 -18.78
N ALA A 341 -45.01 73.97 -18.32
CA ALA A 341 -45.28 75.18 -17.54
C ALA A 341 -46.06 76.23 -18.35
N GLU A 342 -45.77 76.37 -19.66
CA GLU A 342 -46.55 77.23 -20.56
C GLU A 342 -47.99 76.75 -20.70
N LEU A 343 -48.22 75.45 -20.90
CA LEU A 343 -49.57 74.88 -20.98
C LEU A 343 -50.33 74.93 -19.66
N GLU A 344 -49.66 74.78 -18.51
CA GLU A 344 -50.27 74.95 -17.18
C GLU A 344 -50.74 76.41 -16.98
N ALA A 345 -49.99 77.40 -17.50
CA ALA A 345 -50.42 78.79 -17.50
C ALA A 345 -51.58 79.05 -18.48
N GLU A 346 -51.61 78.40 -19.65
CA GLU A 346 -52.78 78.42 -20.56
C GLU A 346 -54.02 77.83 -19.91
N VAL A 347 -53.89 76.72 -19.16
CA VAL A 347 -54.99 76.10 -18.40
C VAL A 347 -55.52 77.08 -17.36
N ALA A 348 -54.65 77.72 -16.57
CA ALA A 348 -55.06 78.71 -15.58
C ALA A 348 -55.80 79.90 -16.21
N ALA A 349 -55.31 80.42 -17.34
CA ALA A 349 -55.97 81.51 -18.06
C ALA A 349 -57.32 81.09 -18.67
N ALA A 350 -57.43 79.85 -19.17
CA ALA A 350 -58.68 79.31 -19.69
C ALA A 350 -59.71 79.05 -18.58
N ASP A 351 -59.25 78.69 -17.38
CA ASP A 351 -60.08 78.52 -16.19
C ASP A 351 -60.63 79.86 -15.70
N GLU A 352 -59.78 80.90 -15.60
CA GLU A 352 -60.22 82.27 -15.30
C GLU A 352 -61.23 82.80 -16.35
N ALA A 353 -60.99 82.52 -17.64
CA ALA A 353 -61.91 82.89 -18.71
C ALA A 353 -63.25 82.13 -18.62
N LEU A 354 -63.22 80.86 -18.21
CA LEU A 354 -64.43 80.08 -17.95
C LEU A 354 -65.19 80.63 -16.75
N GLU A 355 -64.53 80.99 -15.64
CA GLU A 355 -65.17 81.63 -14.49
C GLU A 355 -65.85 82.94 -14.89
N ALA A 356 -65.16 83.80 -15.67
CA ALA A 356 -65.72 85.03 -16.18
C ALA A 356 -66.92 84.80 -17.13
N ALA A 357 -66.84 83.78 -18.00
CA ALA A 357 -67.94 83.41 -18.90
C ALA A 357 -69.13 82.80 -18.16
N ILE A 358 -68.89 82.02 -17.10
CA ILE A 358 -69.92 81.49 -16.20
C ILE A 358 -70.62 82.66 -15.49
N GLU A 359 -69.88 83.65 -15.00
CA GLU A 359 -70.47 84.80 -14.32
C GLU A 359 -71.27 85.68 -15.29
N ALA A 360 -70.72 86.00 -16.47
CA ALA A 360 -71.43 86.73 -17.51
C ALA A 360 -72.67 85.98 -18.03
N ARG A 361 -72.63 84.64 -18.04
CA ARG A 361 -73.79 83.80 -18.34
C ARG A 361 -74.80 83.85 -17.22
N LYS A 362 -74.41 83.71 -15.95
CA LYS A 362 -75.34 83.84 -14.81
C LYS A 362 -76.02 85.19 -14.82
N ASP A 363 -75.29 86.29 -15.00
CA ASP A 363 -75.86 87.63 -15.09
C ASP A 363 -76.84 87.78 -16.27
N ALA A 364 -76.48 87.26 -17.45
CA ALA A 364 -77.33 87.31 -18.63
C ALA A 364 -78.55 86.38 -18.51
N GLU A 365 -78.39 85.19 -17.91
CA GLU A 365 -79.46 84.24 -17.63
C GLU A 365 -80.37 84.73 -16.53
N ASP A 366 -79.87 85.41 -15.50
CA ASP A 366 -80.68 86.01 -14.44
C ASP A 366 -81.48 87.18 -15.00
N THR A 367 -80.86 88.00 -15.87
CA THR A 367 -81.56 89.07 -16.58
C THR A 367 -82.62 88.50 -17.53
N ALA A 368 -82.26 87.49 -18.32
CA ALA A 368 -83.17 86.79 -19.21
C ALA A 368 -84.29 86.12 -18.42
N PHE A 369 -83.99 85.43 -17.32
CA PHE A 369 -84.96 84.78 -16.43
C PHE A 369 -85.86 85.79 -15.75
N GLN A 370 -85.37 86.97 -15.36
CA GLN A 370 -86.22 88.05 -14.85
C GLN A 370 -87.19 88.55 -15.93
N SER A 371 -86.72 88.75 -17.16
CA SER A 371 -87.53 89.16 -18.30
C SER A 371 -88.48 88.04 -18.79
N ASP A 372 -88.06 86.79 -18.78
CA ASP A 372 -88.83 85.59 -19.12
C ASP A 372 -89.83 85.29 -18.01
N ARG A 373 -89.51 85.49 -16.73
CA ARG A 373 -90.47 85.35 -15.62
C ARG A 373 -91.50 86.47 -15.67
N HIS A 374 -91.08 87.69 -16.01
CA HIS A 374 -92.01 88.79 -16.23
C HIS A 374 -92.94 88.48 -17.42
N HIS A 375 -92.40 88.10 -18.57
CA HIS A 375 -93.17 87.75 -19.77
C HIS A 375 -94.00 86.46 -19.61
N ALA A 376 -93.47 85.43 -18.95
CA ALA A 376 -94.16 84.17 -18.67
C ALA A 376 -95.25 84.35 -17.62
N ASN A 377 -95.08 85.19 -16.60
CA ASN A 377 -96.19 85.54 -15.70
C ASN A 377 -97.33 86.22 -16.47
N LEU A 378 -96.98 87.01 -17.49
CA LEU A 378 -97.90 87.73 -18.36
C LEU A 378 -98.50 86.90 -19.50
N LEU A 379 -97.83 85.84 -19.94
CA LEU A 379 -98.33 84.85 -20.90
C LEU A 379 -99.04 83.69 -20.19
N ARG A 380 -98.67 83.32 -18.96
CA ARG A 380 -99.35 82.29 -18.15
C ARG A 380 -100.72 82.72 -17.70
N SER A 381 -100.94 84.00 -17.43
CA SER A 381 -102.30 84.53 -17.27
C SER A 381 -103.19 84.23 -18.51
N VAL A 382 -102.60 84.09 -19.70
CA VAL A 382 -103.27 83.78 -20.97
C VAL A 382 -103.26 82.28 -21.31
N ALA A 383 -102.23 81.53 -20.90
CA ALA A 383 -101.99 80.13 -21.31
C ALA A 383 -102.32 79.07 -20.23
N ASP A 384 -102.27 79.39 -18.93
CA ASP A 384 -102.48 78.42 -17.84
C ASP A 384 -103.93 77.94 -17.71
N ARG A 385 -104.86 78.49 -18.50
CA ARG A 385 -106.23 77.98 -18.50
C ARG A 385 -106.47 76.75 -19.38
N ARG A 386 -105.48 76.25 -20.15
CA ARG A 386 -105.79 75.24 -21.20
C ARG A 386 -105.20 73.82 -21.14
N GLU A 387 -104.03 73.47 -20.57
CA GLU A 387 -103.59 72.05 -20.68
C GLU A 387 -102.37 71.59 -19.84
N GLY A 388 -102.47 71.22 -18.54
CA GLY A 388 -101.22 70.80 -17.88
C GLY A 388 -101.12 70.09 -16.52
N VAL A 389 -102.17 69.90 -15.71
CA VAL A 389 -101.96 69.35 -14.36
C VAL A 389 -101.73 67.82 -14.33
N ALA A 390 -102.34 67.06 -15.24
CA ALA A 390 -102.28 65.59 -15.21
C ALA A 390 -100.96 64.98 -15.71
N ARG A 391 -100.26 65.65 -16.63
CA ARG A 391 -99.00 65.14 -17.24
C ARG A 391 -97.80 65.28 -16.30
N LEU A 392 -97.79 66.32 -15.47
CA LEU A 392 -96.70 66.59 -14.53
C LEU A 392 -96.68 65.58 -13.38
N ALA A 393 -97.84 65.12 -12.92
CA ALA A 393 -97.93 64.12 -11.85
C ALA A 393 -97.33 62.75 -12.24
N GLY A 394 -97.45 62.33 -13.51
CA GLY A 394 -96.93 61.02 -13.97
C GLY A 394 -95.41 60.94 -14.11
N GLN A 395 -94.75 62.06 -14.42
CA GLN A 395 -93.29 62.11 -14.59
C GLN A 395 -92.56 62.11 -13.23
N VAL A 396 -93.14 62.76 -12.21
CA VAL A 396 -92.63 62.75 -10.83
C VAL A 396 -92.59 61.32 -10.27
N ALA A 397 -93.63 60.51 -10.52
CA ALA A 397 -93.70 59.15 -10.01
C ALA A 397 -92.63 58.21 -10.58
N ALA A 398 -92.32 58.32 -11.88
CA ALA A 398 -91.36 57.44 -12.55
C ALA A 398 -89.89 57.70 -12.14
N LYS A 399 -89.54 58.97 -11.88
CA LYS A 399 -88.19 59.36 -11.47
C LYS A 399 -87.90 59.00 -10.01
N ARG A 400 -88.88 59.14 -9.13
CA ARG A 400 -88.78 58.74 -7.72
C ARG A 400 -88.39 57.28 -7.53
N SER A 401 -88.93 56.38 -8.35
CA SER A 401 -88.61 54.94 -8.28
C SER A 401 -87.16 54.59 -8.70
N ARG A 402 -86.50 55.42 -9.52
CA ARG A 402 -85.11 55.18 -9.96
C ARG A 402 -84.10 55.60 -8.89
N VAL A 403 -84.35 56.72 -8.23
CA VAL A 403 -83.57 57.22 -7.08
C VAL A 403 -83.50 56.14 -5.99
N GLU A 404 -84.65 55.59 -5.59
CA GLU A 404 -84.73 54.55 -4.54
C GLU A 404 -83.93 53.27 -4.90
N SER A 405 -83.81 52.94 -6.19
CA SER A 405 -83.04 51.75 -6.64
C SER A 405 -81.53 51.98 -6.61
N ALA A 406 -81.07 53.19 -6.97
CA ALA A 406 -79.66 53.56 -6.95
C ALA A 406 -79.11 53.68 -5.52
N GLU A 407 -79.91 54.21 -4.59
CA GLU A 407 -79.56 54.27 -3.15
C GLU A 407 -79.30 52.87 -2.56
N ALA A 408 -80.13 51.89 -2.91
CA ALA A 408 -80.00 50.52 -2.43
C ALA A 408 -78.77 49.78 -3.01
N GLU A 409 -78.27 50.17 -4.18
CA GLU A 409 -77.04 49.63 -4.78
C GLU A 409 -75.78 50.23 -4.13
N ILE A 410 -75.79 51.55 -3.89
CA ILE A 410 -74.71 52.25 -3.18
C ILE A 410 -74.54 51.69 -1.77
N GLY A 411 -75.63 51.44 -1.03
CA GLY A 411 -75.56 50.87 0.32
C GLY A 411 -74.84 49.51 0.36
N ARG A 412 -75.10 48.62 -0.60
CA ARG A 412 -74.43 47.31 -0.70
C ARG A 412 -72.93 47.42 -1.00
N LEU A 413 -72.53 48.37 -1.85
CA LEU A 413 -71.12 48.60 -2.18
C LEU A 413 -70.34 49.21 -1.01
N GLN A 414 -70.98 50.03 -0.17
CA GLN A 414 -70.37 50.57 1.06
C GLN A 414 -70.05 49.47 2.08
N GLU A 415 -70.96 48.52 2.27
CA GLU A 415 -70.73 47.36 3.15
C GLU A 415 -69.58 46.47 2.65
N GLN A 416 -69.48 46.26 1.34
CA GLN A 416 -68.39 45.48 0.73
C GLN A 416 -67.03 46.17 0.85
N LEU A 417 -66.99 47.50 0.64
CA LEU A 417 -65.78 48.31 0.81
C LEU A 417 -65.27 48.26 2.26
N ALA A 418 -66.14 48.47 3.25
CA ALA A 418 -65.77 48.44 4.67
C ALA A 418 -65.20 47.06 5.09
N SER A 419 -65.76 45.97 4.54
CA SER A 419 -65.24 44.61 4.77
C SER A 419 -63.87 44.37 4.13
N ALA A 420 -63.63 44.93 2.93
CA ALA A 420 -62.33 44.85 2.25
C ALA A 420 -61.25 45.70 2.96
N GLU A 421 -61.60 46.90 3.42
CA GLU A 421 -60.70 47.80 4.16
C GLU A 421 -60.24 47.17 5.48
N LYS A 422 -61.15 46.52 6.21
CA LYS A 422 -60.82 45.80 7.44
C LYS A 422 -59.83 44.66 7.17
N ARG A 423 -60.06 43.84 6.14
CA ARG A 423 -59.14 42.75 5.76
C ARG A 423 -57.77 43.26 5.33
N ALA A 424 -57.70 44.37 4.61
CA ALA A 424 -56.43 44.98 4.20
C ALA A 424 -55.64 45.52 5.41
N HIS A 425 -56.34 46.10 6.39
CA HIS A 425 -55.72 46.57 7.63
C HIS A 425 -55.17 45.42 8.47
N ASP A 426 -55.98 44.37 8.70
CA ASP A 426 -55.59 43.21 9.50
C ASP A 426 -54.38 42.48 8.87
N ALA A 427 -54.40 42.23 7.55
CA ALA A 427 -53.29 41.59 6.84
C ALA A 427 -52.00 42.43 6.85
N ASN A 428 -52.11 43.76 6.78
CA ASN A 428 -50.95 44.65 6.84
C ASN A 428 -50.35 44.74 8.26
N ALA A 429 -51.19 44.71 9.30
CA ALA A 429 -50.74 44.68 10.69
C ALA A 429 -50.00 43.38 11.02
N GLU A 430 -50.50 42.23 10.55
CA GLU A 430 -49.82 40.94 10.70
C GLU A 430 -48.49 40.89 9.93
N PHE A 431 -48.44 41.44 8.71
CA PHE A 431 -47.20 41.54 7.93
C PHE A 431 -46.11 42.35 8.66
N GLN A 432 -46.45 43.53 9.18
CA GLN A 432 -45.50 44.39 9.92
C GLN A 432 -45.01 43.76 11.22
N SER A 433 -45.86 42.98 11.91
CA SER A 433 -45.46 42.24 13.12
C SER A 433 -44.41 41.18 12.82
N VAL A 434 -44.53 40.46 11.71
CA VAL A 434 -43.57 39.42 11.30
C VAL A 434 -42.30 40.06 10.72
N GLU A 435 -42.40 41.17 10.01
CA GLU A 435 -41.26 41.93 9.48
C GLU A 435 -40.33 42.40 10.61
N THR A 436 -40.91 42.87 11.72
CA THR A 436 -40.14 43.27 12.91
C THR A 436 -39.39 42.08 13.55
N SER A 437 -39.92 40.86 13.41
CA SER A 437 -39.29 39.64 13.94
C SER A 437 -38.08 39.18 13.13
N VAL A 438 -38.04 39.47 11.82
CA VAL A 438 -36.89 39.15 10.94
C VAL A 438 -35.63 39.87 11.38
N ALA A 439 -35.73 41.18 11.67
CA ALA A 439 -34.59 41.97 12.14
C ALA A 439 -33.97 41.44 13.45
N THR A 440 -34.74 40.70 14.25
CA THR A 440 -34.25 40.06 15.48
C THR A 440 -33.56 38.71 15.21
N VAL A 441 -33.99 38.00 14.17
CA VAL A 441 -33.38 36.72 13.75
C VAL A 441 -32.08 36.97 13.00
N GLU A 442 -32.06 37.91 12.04
CA GLU A 442 -30.86 38.28 11.27
C GLU A 442 -29.73 38.78 12.18
N GLY A 443 -30.04 39.61 13.18
CA GLY A 443 -29.03 40.09 14.14
C GLY A 443 -28.45 39.01 15.05
N GLY A 444 -29.12 37.85 15.21
CA GLY A 444 -28.60 36.71 15.96
C GLY A 444 -27.81 35.72 15.10
N GLU A 445 -27.97 35.77 13.78
CA GLU A 445 -27.28 34.93 12.79
C GLU A 445 -25.83 35.38 12.62
N ASP A 446 -25.60 36.70 12.50
CA ASP A 446 -24.26 37.30 12.42
C ASP A 446 -23.36 36.93 13.62
N ASP A 447 -23.92 36.89 14.83
CA ASP A 447 -23.21 36.49 16.05
C ASP A 447 -22.88 34.98 16.06
N LEU A 448 -23.75 34.14 15.49
CA LEU A 448 -23.56 32.69 15.40
C LEU A 448 -22.53 32.31 14.32
N ASP A 449 -22.52 33.03 13.20
CA ASP A 449 -21.51 32.88 12.14
C ASP A 449 -20.11 33.19 12.67
N ALA A 450 -19.94 34.31 13.38
CA ALA A 450 -18.66 34.67 13.99
C ALA A 450 -18.18 33.62 15.01
N LEU A 451 -19.10 33.05 15.81
CA LEU A 451 -18.80 31.97 16.75
C LEU A 451 -18.42 30.66 16.02
N HIS A 452 -19.07 30.36 14.90
CA HIS A 452 -18.77 29.18 14.09
C HIS A 452 -17.42 29.28 13.37
N GLU A 453 -17.10 30.44 12.79
CA GLU A 453 -15.80 30.71 12.18
C GLU A 453 -14.67 30.58 13.22
N ALA A 454 -14.86 31.15 14.42
CA ALA A 454 -13.89 31.02 15.51
C ALA A 454 -13.70 29.55 15.96
N ALA A 455 -14.79 28.80 16.09
CA ALA A 455 -14.73 27.38 16.45
C ALA A 455 -14.06 26.53 15.36
N THR A 456 -14.30 26.84 14.09
CA THR A 456 -13.68 26.18 12.93
C THR A 456 -12.17 26.45 12.89
N GLY A 457 -11.76 27.71 13.06
CA GLY A 457 -10.35 28.07 13.12
C GLY A 457 -9.61 27.41 14.29
N ALA A 458 -10.23 27.34 15.47
CA ALA A 458 -9.66 26.65 16.63
C ALA A 458 -9.51 25.13 16.39
N TRP A 459 -10.50 24.49 15.78
CA TRP A 459 -10.42 23.07 15.43
C TRP A 459 -9.35 22.78 14.37
N GLU A 460 -9.24 23.61 13.33
CA GLU A 460 -8.20 23.45 12.31
C GLU A 460 -6.78 23.59 12.90
N GLN A 461 -6.58 24.54 13.81
CA GLN A 461 -5.30 24.69 14.53
C GLN A 461 -4.99 23.49 15.41
N ALA A 462 -5.96 23.00 16.19
CA ALA A 462 -5.78 21.82 17.04
C ALA A 462 -5.46 20.57 16.20
N LYS A 463 -6.16 20.39 15.08
CA LYS A 463 -5.92 19.30 14.12
C LYS A 463 -4.53 19.36 13.50
N ALA A 464 -4.04 20.55 13.16
CA ALA A 464 -2.68 20.75 12.64
C ALA A 464 -1.62 20.41 13.71
N ALA A 465 -1.83 20.83 14.97
CA ALA A 465 -0.94 20.50 16.08
C ALA A 465 -0.86 18.99 16.36
N VAL A 466 -1.99 18.27 16.27
CA VAL A 466 -2.02 16.79 16.38
C VAL A 466 -1.20 16.15 15.26
N ALA A 467 -1.30 16.64 14.02
CA ALA A 467 -0.53 16.10 12.91
C ALA A 467 0.98 16.32 13.08
N GLU A 468 1.40 17.52 13.50
CA GLU A 468 2.80 17.85 13.76
C GLU A 468 3.38 17.00 14.90
N LEU A 469 2.62 16.81 15.99
CA LEU A 469 3.06 15.99 17.12
C LEU A 469 3.13 14.50 16.79
N LYS A 470 2.25 13.98 15.90
CA LYS A 470 2.37 12.61 15.38
C LYS A 470 3.66 12.40 14.61
N ASP A 471 4.04 13.37 13.78
CA ASP A 471 5.32 13.31 13.06
C ASP A 471 6.52 13.40 14.00
N ALA A 472 6.44 14.22 15.06
CA ALA A 472 7.47 14.31 16.10
C ALA A 472 7.64 12.99 16.87
N VAL A 473 6.54 12.32 17.26
CA VAL A 473 6.58 10.99 17.88
C VAL A 473 7.26 9.98 16.95
N HIS A 474 6.84 9.91 15.68
CA HIS A 474 7.44 9.00 14.71
C HIS A 474 8.94 9.28 14.48
N HIS A 475 9.36 10.55 14.48
CA HIS A 475 10.77 10.91 14.38
C HIS A 475 11.57 10.40 15.57
N ALA A 476 11.12 10.71 16.79
CA ALA A 476 11.79 10.29 18.02
C ALA A 476 11.85 8.75 18.16
N MET A 477 10.80 8.03 17.73
CA MET A 477 10.80 6.55 17.71
C MET A 477 11.86 6.01 16.75
N ARG A 478 11.99 6.58 15.54
CA ARG A 478 13.03 6.17 14.59
C ARG A 478 14.44 6.42 15.12
N GLU A 479 14.67 7.55 15.79
CA GLU A 479 15.96 7.84 16.40
C GLU A 479 16.28 6.84 17.52
N ARG A 480 15.31 6.57 18.41
CA ARG A 480 15.45 5.53 19.45
C ARG A 480 15.80 4.18 18.85
N ASP A 481 15.08 3.73 17.82
CA ASP A 481 15.31 2.43 17.20
C ASP A 481 16.67 2.35 16.49
N THR A 482 17.12 3.46 15.89
CA THR A 482 18.43 3.58 15.26
C THR A 482 19.56 3.43 16.29
N TRP A 483 19.46 4.15 17.41
CA TRP A 483 20.45 4.08 18.47
C TRP A 483 20.38 2.76 19.25
N ALA A 484 19.19 2.17 19.41
CA ALA A 484 19.01 0.84 19.98
C ALA A 484 19.70 -0.24 19.13
N ALA A 485 19.45 -0.28 17.82
CA ALA A 485 20.08 -1.22 16.91
C ALA A 485 21.61 -1.05 16.85
N ARG A 486 22.09 0.20 16.88
CA ARG A 486 23.53 0.51 16.96
C ARG A 486 24.13 0.02 18.29
N GLY A 487 23.44 0.26 19.40
CA GLY A 487 23.83 -0.23 20.73
C GLY A 487 23.91 -1.76 20.76
N GLU A 488 22.89 -2.46 20.29
CA GLU A 488 22.85 -3.94 20.25
C GLU A 488 23.97 -4.52 19.38
N ALA A 489 24.27 -3.92 18.24
CA ALA A 489 25.36 -4.35 17.37
C ALA A 489 26.75 -4.16 18.02
N LEU A 490 26.94 -3.05 18.74
CA LEU A 490 28.18 -2.77 19.49
C LEU A 490 28.30 -3.66 20.72
N GLU A 491 27.19 -3.94 21.41
CA GLU A 491 27.14 -4.87 22.55
C GLU A 491 27.55 -6.28 22.15
N LEU A 492 27.01 -6.78 21.03
CA LEU A 492 27.37 -8.09 20.48
C LEU A 492 28.87 -8.18 20.14
N SER A 493 29.50 -7.05 19.78
CA SER A 493 30.93 -6.95 19.50
C SER A 493 31.80 -6.93 20.77
N LEU A 494 31.22 -6.52 21.90
CA LEU A 494 31.88 -6.51 23.23
C LEU A 494 31.77 -7.86 23.96
N VAL A 495 30.82 -8.73 23.59
CA VAL A 495 30.65 -10.07 24.17
C VAL A 495 31.76 -11.01 23.68
N ARG A 496 32.72 -11.30 24.58
CA ARG A 496 33.88 -12.17 24.28
C ARG A 496 33.58 -13.64 24.57
N LYS A 497 34.11 -14.53 23.72
CA LYS A 497 34.08 -16.01 23.86
C LYS A 497 35.42 -16.59 24.34
N ASP A 498 36.19 -15.83 25.11
CA ASP A 498 37.46 -16.25 25.70
C ASP A 498 37.36 -16.34 27.23
N GLY A 499 38.47 -16.68 27.91
CA GLY A 499 38.48 -16.86 29.36
C GLY A 499 38.10 -15.60 30.14
N ALA A 500 38.32 -14.41 29.59
CA ALA A 500 37.85 -13.17 30.22
C ALA A 500 36.31 -13.09 30.21
N GLY A 501 35.67 -13.50 29.11
CA GLY A 501 34.21 -13.61 29.01
C GLY A 501 33.61 -14.67 29.95
N ALA A 502 34.25 -15.84 30.07
CA ALA A 502 33.82 -16.91 30.99
C ALA A 502 33.85 -16.49 32.47
N LEU A 503 34.89 -15.74 32.87
CA LEU A 503 35.00 -15.19 34.23
C LEU A 503 33.94 -14.14 34.53
N LEU A 504 33.67 -13.21 33.59
CA LEU A 504 32.62 -12.20 33.75
C LEU A 504 31.22 -12.84 33.85
N ALA A 505 30.97 -13.92 33.10
CA ALA A 505 29.72 -14.68 33.17
C ALA A 505 29.56 -15.50 34.46
N SER A 506 30.65 -15.90 35.11
CA SER A 506 30.65 -16.69 36.35
C SER A 506 30.15 -15.91 37.59
N GLY A 507 30.14 -14.58 37.54
CA GLY A 507 29.73 -13.72 38.66
C GLY A 507 30.64 -13.83 39.89
N THR A 508 31.88 -14.27 39.74
CA THR A 508 32.84 -14.36 40.85
C THR A 508 33.15 -12.98 41.43
N ARG A 509 33.11 -12.86 42.76
CA ARG A 509 33.40 -11.59 43.49
C ARG A 509 34.84 -11.08 43.33
N ALA A 510 35.73 -11.89 42.77
CA ALA A 510 37.14 -11.56 42.56
C ALA A 510 37.37 -10.57 41.41
N VAL A 511 36.44 -10.48 40.45
CA VAL A 511 36.57 -9.62 39.26
C VAL A 511 35.59 -8.45 39.33
N GLN A 512 36.08 -7.23 39.16
CA GLN A 512 35.29 -5.99 39.24
C GLN A 512 34.65 -5.61 37.89
N GLY A 513 35.26 -6.00 36.77
CA GLY A 513 34.79 -5.70 35.42
C GLY A 513 35.94 -5.66 34.41
N SER A 514 35.64 -5.34 33.14
CA SER A 514 36.67 -5.05 32.14
C SER A 514 37.30 -3.69 32.41
N VAL A 515 38.61 -3.54 32.21
CA VAL A 515 39.27 -2.24 32.34
C VAL A 515 38.66 -1.24 31.36
N ALA A 516 38.35 -1.66 30.13
CA ALA A 516 37.72 -0.82 29.11
C ALA A 516 36.33 -0.29 29.50
N SER A 517 35.57 -1.02 30.33
CA SER A 517 34.24 -0.58 30.81
C SER A 517 34.28 0.27 32.09
N LEU A 518 35.45 0.38 32.73
CA LEU A 518 35.61 1.06 34.02
C LEU A 518 36.40 2.38 33.91
N ILE A 519 37.04 2.64 32.77
CA ILE A 519 37.80 3.88 32.55
C ILE A 519 37.10 4.74 31.50
N ASP A 520 37.20 6.05 31.67
CA ASP A 520 36.70 7.05 30.73
C ASP A 520 37.89 7.89 30.21
N VAL A 521 37.91 8.13 28.90
CA VAL A 521 39.02 8.77 28.18
C VAL A 521 38.54 10.05 27.52
N ALA A 522 39.21 11.16 27.79
CA ALA A 522 38.85 12.46 27.25
C ALA A 522 39.60 12.79 25.95
N GLY A 523 38.89 13.44 25.02
CA GLY A 523 39.51 14.19 23.91
C GLY A 523 39.85 13.39 22.65
N ASP A 524 39.01 12.42 22.26
CA ASP A 524 39.19 11.53 21.10
C ASP A 524 40.54 10.80 21.13
N ALA A 525 40.94 10.35 22.33
CA ALA A 525 42.23 9.73 22.61
C ALA A 525 42.10 8.24 22.97
N GLU A 526 40.95 7.62 22.73
CA GLU A 526 40.63 6.24 23.11
C GLU A 526 41.61 5.25 22.47
N ASP A 527 41.90 5.41 21.17
CA ASP A 527 42.85 4.57 20.45
C ASP A 527 44.30 4.86 20.86
N ALA A 528 44.61 6.10 21.27
CA ALA A 528 45.93 6.45 21.80
C ALA A 528 46.17 5.82 23.19
N ILE A 529 45.17 5.85 24.07
CA ILE A 529 45.24 5.23 25.40
C ILE A 529 45.24 3.70 25.28
N ALA A 530 44.43 3.12 24.38
CA ALA A 530 44.45 1.69 24.11
C ALA A 530 45.82 1.22 23.60
N ALA A 531 46.43 1.97 22.68
CA ALA A 531 47.77 1.67 22.17
C ALA A 531 48.86 1.84 23.25
N ALA A 532 48.70 2.82 24.16
CA ALA A 532 49.61 3.02 25.29
C ALA A 532 49.53 1.88 26.32
N LEU A 533 48.33 1.37 26.60
CA LEU A 533 48.10 0.23 27.51
C LEU A 533 48.44 -1.12 26.88
N GLY A 534 48.39 -1.21 25.55
CA GLY A 534 48.73 -2.39 24.78
C GLY A 534 47.90 -3.61 25.24
N PRO A 535 48.52 -4.76 25.56
CA PRO A 535 47.80 -5.97 25.96
C PRO A 535 46.95 -5.84 27.24
N LEU A 536 47.16 -4.78 28.03
CA LEU A 536 46.43 -4.50 29.28
C LEU A 536 45.14 -3.69 29.04
N ALA A 537 44.94 -3.13 27.85
CA ALA A 537 43.66 -2.50 27.48
C ALA A 537 42.49 -3.50 27.55
N ASP A 538 42.80 -4.78 27.30
CA ASP A 538 41.86 -5.91 27.29
C ASP A 538 41.79 -6.67 28.62
N ALA A 539 42.38 -6.14 29.70
CA ALA A 539 42.47 -6.82 30.99
C ALA A 539 41.19 -6.70 31.83
N LEU A 540 41.04 -7.61 32.80
CA LEU A 540 40.01 -7.57 33.83
C LEU A 540 40.53 -6.88 35.10
N ALA A 541 39.77 -5.96 35.67
CA ALA A 541 40.11 -5.29 36.92
C ALA A 541 39.83 -6.19 38.12
N VAL A 542 40.80 -6.27 39.04
CA VAL A 542 40.70 -7.01 40.31
C VAL A 542 41.18 -6.14 41.47
N ALA A 543 40.66 -6.37 42.67
CA ALA A 543 40.98 -5.55 43.84
C ALA A 543 42.33 -5.92 44.47
N THR A 544 42.71 -7.20 44.46
CA THR A 544 43.95 -7.68 45.10
C THR A 544 44.69 -8.70 44.24
N VAL A 545 45.95 -8.96 44.57
CA VAL A 545 46.75 -10.03 43.94
C VAL A 545 46.16 -11.41 44.23
N ASP A 546 45.57 -11.62 45.41
CA ASP A 546 44.92 -12.88 45.77
C ASP A 546 43.68 -13.13 44.88
N ASP A 547 42.90 -12.09 44.57
CA ASP A 547 41.76 -12.18 43.66
C ASP A 547 42.18 -12.57 42.23
N ALA A 548 43.32 -12.04 41.73
CA ALA A 548 43.89 -12.47 40.45
C ALA A 548 44.30 -13.95 40.46
N VAL A 549 44.92 -14.41 41.55
CA VAL A 549 45.35 -15.81 41.70
C VAL A 549 44.15 -16.75 41.71
N ASP A 550 43.08 -16.38 42.41
CA ASP A 550 41.86 -17.18 42.48
C ASP A 550 41.12 -17.21 41.14
N ALA A 551 41.07 -16.10 40.41
CA ALA A 551 40.53 -16.06 39.05
C ALA A 551 41.35 -16.91 38.05
N ILE A 552 42.68 -16.92 38.16
CA ILE A 552 43.56 -17.76 37.34
C ILE A 552 43.38 -19.25 37.65
N ARG A 553 43.22 -19.61 38.94
CA ARG A 553 42.93 -21.00 39.33
C ARG A 553 41.61 -21.47 38.76
N TRP A 554 40.56 -20.64 38.89
CA TRP A 554 39.25 -20.95 38.34
C TRP A 554 39.30 -21.20 36.82
N LEU A 555 39.96 -20.32 36.05
CA LEU A 555 40.14 -20.51 34.61
C LEU A 555 40.84 -21.82 34.23
N ARG A 556 41.79 -22.25 35.07
CA ARG A 556 42.55 -23.49 34.87
C ARG A 556 41.74 -24.72 35.23
N ASP A 557 40.96 -24.66 36.30
CA ASP A 557 40.15 -25.77 36.79
C ASP A 557 38.96 -26.06 35.86
N GLU A 558 38.38 -25.01 35.26
CA GLU A 558 37.25 -25.10 34.32
C GLU A 558 37.67 -25.17 32.83
N ASP A 559 38.96 -25.23 32.53
CA ASP A 559 39.53 -25.18 31.16
C ASP A 559 38.95 -24.05 30.28
N ALA A 560 38.66 -22.91 30.91
CA ALA A 560 37.87 -21.83 30.32
C ALA A 560 38.72 -20.82 29.50
N GLY A 561 40.02 -21.06 29.34
CA GLY A 561 40.92 -20.25 28.53
C GLY A 561 41.87 -19.34 29.32
N ARG A 562 42.29 -18.21 28.73
CA ARG A 562 43.27 -17.27 29.33
C ARG A 562 42.67 -15.86 29.46
N ALA A 563 43.01 -15.17 30.54
CA ALA A 563 42.68 -13.76 30.76
C ALA A 563 43.90 -13.01 31.33
N ARG A 564 43.91 -11.68 31.17
CA ARG A 564 44.88 -10.79 31.83
C ARG A 564 44.15 -9.99 32.90
N PHE A 565 44.85 -9.66 33.98
CA PHE A 565 44.27 -8.96 35.11
C PHE A 565 45.06 -7.69 35.42
N LEU A 566 44.35 -6.61 35.74
CA LEU A 566 44.90 -5.37 36.25
C LEU A 566 44.50 -5.23 37.73
N VAL A 567 45.49 -5.19 38.62
CA VAL A 567 45.26 -5.06 40.06
C VAL A 567 45.16 -3.59 40.42
N ALA A 568 44.07 -3.19 41.06
CA ALA A 568 43.89 -1.83 41.56
C ALA A 568 44.89 -1.55 42.70
N ASP A 569 45.63 -0.44 42.59
CA ASP A 569 46.61 0.02 43.57
C ASP A 569 46.37 1.51 43.87
N PRO A 570 45.69 1.83 44.99
CA PRO A 570 45.40 3.22 45.35
C PRO A 570 46.64 4.04 45.73
N ASP A 571 47.79 3.40 45.99
CA ASP A 571 49.05 4.08 46.31
C ASP A 571 49.95 4.26 45.06
N ALA A 572 49.49 3.85 43.88
CA ALA A 572 50.24 3.98 42.63
C ALA A 572 50.46 5.46 42.26
N VAL A 573 51.73 5.89 42.18
CA VAL A 573 52.09 7.27 41.85
C VAL A 573 52.51 7.38 40.39
N ALA A 574 51.72 8.08 39.58
CA ALA A 574 52.12 8.49 38.23
C ALA A 574 53.06 9.70 38.29
N GLN A 575 54.28 9.58 37.76
CA GLN A 575 55.23 10.70 37.65
C GLN A 575 55.59 10.92 36.19
N ASN A 576 55.07 12.00 35.60
CA ASN A 576 55.48 12.42 34.27
C ASN A 576 56.82 13.15 34.32
N PRO A 577 57.70 12.96 33.32
CA PRO A 577 58.95 13.70 33.23
C PRO A 577 58.67 15.19 32.99
N ALA A 578 59.49 16.07 33.59
CA ALA A 578 59.36 17.51 33.48
C ALA A 578 59.83 18.00 32.09
N VAL A 579 58.97 17.83 31.09
CA VAL A 579 59.20 18.14 29.67
C VAL A 579 58.11 19.08 29.18
N GLU A 580 58.49 20.13 28.42
CA GLU A 580 57.52 20.99 27.73
C GLU A 580 56.93 20.25 26.52
N LEU A 581 55.60 20.04 26.55
CA LEU A 581 54.88 19.40 25.47
C LEU A 581 54.60 20.38 24.31
N PRO A 582 54.62 19.92 23.04
CA PRO A 582 54.20 20.71 21.89
C PRO A 582 52.75 21.20 22.01
N ALA A 583 52.42 22.32 21.35
CA ALA A 583 51.04 22.81 21.31
C ALA A 583 50.11 21.77 20.67
N GLY A 584 49.04 21.38 21.38
CA GLY A 584 48.11 20.32 20.97
C GLY A 584 48.38 18.95 21.60
N ALA A 585 49.51 18.76 22.29
CA ALA A 585 49.86 17.53 22.99
C ALA A 585 49.47 17.56 24.47
N ALA A 586 49.05 16.41 25.01
CA ALA A 586 48.67 16.24 26.41
C ALA A 586 49.27 14.94 26.98
N TRP A 587 49.48 14.89 28.29
CA TRP A 587 49.89 13.64 28.93
C TRP A 587 48.74 12.65 28.97
N ALA A 588 49.00 11.38 28.66
CA ALA A 588 48.00 10.32 28.73
C ALA A 588 47.38 10.19 30.15
N THR A 589 48.14 10.54 31.19
CA THR A 589 47.66 10.57 32.58
C THR A 589 46.52 11.56 32.82
N ASP A 590 46.49 12.66 32.07
CA ASP A 590 45.53 13.75 32.26
C ASP A 590 44.24 13.51 31.48
N LEU A 591 44.27 12.54 30.55
CA LEU A 591 43.17 12.16 29.68
C LEU A 591 42.36 10.97 30.20
N VAL A 592 42.79 10.31 31.28
CA VAL A 592 42.13 9.12 31.82
C VAL A 592 41.47 9.40 33.17
N SER A 593 40.22 8.96 33.33
CA SER A 593 39.43 9.04 34.56
C SER A 593 38.65 7.72 34.82
N GLY A 594 38.03 7.56 36.00
CA GLY A 594 37.43 6.29 36.44
C GLY A 594 37.45 6.08 37.98
N PRO A 595 37.25 4.84 38.47
CA PRO A 595 37.18 4.54 39.90
C PRO A 595 38.55 4.57 40.60
N ALA A 596 38.54 5.06 41.85
CA ALA A 596 39.73 5.17 42.70
C ALA A 596 40.37 3.78 42.97
N GLY A 597 41.69 3.74 42.95
CA GLY A 597 42.50 2.52 42.97
C GLY A 597 42.85 2.02 41.58
N LEU A 598 41.89 1.98 40.64
CA LEU A 598 42.12 1.51 39.29
C LEU A 598 42.74 2.61 38.40
N VAL A 599 42.24 3.83 38.51
CA VAL A 599 42.73 4.98 37.72
C VAL A 599 44.16 5.32 38.08
N GLU A 600 44.53 5.27 39.36
CA GLU A 600 45.88 5.49 39.84
C GLU A 600 46.85 4.48 39.22
N THR A 601 46.48 3.19 39.18
CA THR A 601 47.25 2.15 38.46
C THR A 601 47.35 2.44 36.97
N VAL A 602 46.23 2.78 36.30
CA VAL A 602 46.22 3.05 34.86
C VAL A 602 47.09 4.28 34.52
N ARG A 603 46.97 5.36 35.30
CA ARG A 603 47.81 6.56 35.17
C ARG A 603 49.29 6.25 35.40
N ALA A 604 49.61 5.40 36.38
CA ALA A 604 51.00 4.98 36.60
C ALA A 604 51.56 4.17 35.42
N LEU A 605 50.74 3.33 34.77
CA LEU A 605 51.12 2.55 33.59
C LEU A 605 51.35 3.41 32.34
N VAL A 606 50.59 4.50 32.18
CA VAL A 606 50.75 5.45 31.06
C VAL A 606 51.59 6.68 31.41
N ALA A 607 52.29 6.66 32.55
CA ALA A 607 53.17 7.75 32.97
C ALA A 607 54.34 7.91 31.98
N GLY A 608 54.64 9.16 31.60
CA GLY A 608 55.66 9.45 30.58
C GLY A 608 55.22 9.17 29.14
N VAL A 609 53.92 8.92 28.91
CA VAL A 609 53.30 8.81 27.58
C VAL A 609 52.59 10.11 27.19
N ALA A 610 53.02 10.73 26.10
CA ALA A 610 52.41 11.96 25.57
C ALA A 610 51.56 11.65 24.34
N VAL A 611 50.30 12.10 24.33
CA VAL A 611 49.40 12.00 23.18
C VAL A 611 49.62 13.20 22.26
N VAL A 612 49.87 12.93 20.97
CA VAL A 612 50.19 13.92 19.94
C VAL A 612 49.32 13.73 18.70
N ASP A 613 49.18 14.76 17.86
CA ASP A 613 48.26 14.70 16.72
C ASP A 613 48.77 13.82 15.56
N ASP A 614 50.08 13.83 15.29
CA ASP A 614 50.65 13.11 14.15
C ASP A 614 52.05 12.51 14.42
N LEU A 615 52.51 11.64 13.51
CA LEU A 615 53.82 10.99 13.58
C LEU A 615 54.99 11.97 13.49
N ALA A 616 54.81 13.14 12.86
CA ALA A 616 55.85 14.14 12.75
C ALA A 616 56.10 14.82 14.11
N ALA A 617 55.02 15.17 14.83
CA ALA A 617 55.05 15.65 16.20
C ALA A 617 55.60 14.58 17.16
N ALA A 618 55.17 13.32 17.00
CA ALA A 618 55.71 12.19 17.78
C ALA A 618 57.23 12.07 17.62
N ARG A 619 57.71 12.11 16.37
CA ARG A 619 59.14 12.03 16.05
C ARG A 619 59.92 13.20 16.62
N ALA A 620 59.40 14.43 16.52
CA ALA A 620 60.06 15.62 17.04
C ALA A 620 60.20 15.57 18.58
N LEU A 621 59.16 15.11 19.28
CA LEU A 621 59.14 14.98 20.73
C LEU A 621 60.14 13.92 21.21
N VAL A 622 60.11 12.72 20.62
CA VAL A 622 60.99 11.59 20.99
C VAL A 622 62.45 11.85 20.61
N ALA A 623 62.72 12.53 19.49
CA ALA A 623 64.08 12.89 19.10
C ALA A 623 64.73 13.88 20.08
N THR A 624 63.94 14.76 20.68
CA THR A 624 64.41 15.76 21.67
C THR A 624 64.48 15.14 23.07
N HIS A 625 63.53 14.28 23.42
CA HIS A 625 63.39 13.66 24.74
C HIS A 625 63.26 12.14 24.61
N GLY A 626 64.39 11.45 24.40
CA GLY A 626 64.43 9.99 24.15
C GLY A 626 63.95 9.08 25.30
N HIS A 627 63.52 9.64 26.42
CA HIS A 627 62.92 8.94 27.56
C HIS A 627 61.39 9.08 27.62
N VAL A 628 60.79 9.88 26.73
CA VAL A 628 59.34 10.04 26.58
C VAL A 628 58.85 9.10 25.47
N THR A 629 57.68 8.51 25.66
CA THR A 629 56.97 7.77 24.60
C THR A 629 55.87 8.66 24.06
N ALA A 630 55.84 8.90 22.75
CA ALA A 630 54.79 9.66 22.09
C ALA A 630 53.81 8.70 21.42
N VAL A 631 52.51 8.93 21.59
CA VAL A 631 51.45 8.14 20.94
C VAL A 631 50.60 9.07 20.09
N THR A 632 50.38 8.74 18.83
CA THR A 632 49.49 9.52 17.97
C THR A 632 48.03 9.26 18.36
N ARG A 633 47.12 10.20 18.06
CA ARG A 633 45.66 9.97 18.23
C ARG A 633 45.14 8.72 17.50
N ARG A 634 45.87 8.25 16.48
CA ARG A 634 45.55 7.03 15.72
C ARG A 634 46.12 5.74 16.33
N GLY A 635 46.77 5.83 17.49
CA GLY A 635 47.34 4.67 18.18
C GLY A 635 48.75 4.27 17.73
N ASP A 636 49.48 5.11 16.98
CA ASP A 636 50.88 4.83 16.65
C ASP A 636 51.77 5.22 17.84
N VAL A 637 52.47 4.24 18.41
CA VAL A 637 53.37 4.41 19.55
C VAL A 637 54.81 4.55 19.07
N LEU A 638 55.48 5.62 19.48
CA LEU A 638 56.88 5.91 19.18
C LEU A 638 57.65 6.22 20.46
N GLY A 639 58.63 5.38 20.81
CA GLY A 639 59.58 5.62 21.90
C GLY A 639 61.02 5.69 21.37
N GLY A 640 61.97 6.11 22.22
CA GLY A 640 63.38 6.24 21.82
C GLY A 640 64.08 4.93 21.43
N ARG A 641 63.47 3.78 21.73
CA ARG A 641 64.03 2.43 21.52
C ARG A 641 63.06 1.42 20.90
N SER A 642 61.78 1.75 20.81
CA SER A 642 60.73 0.87 20.32
C SER A 642 59.66 1.69 19.61
N ALA A 643 59.10 1.16 18.55
CA ALA A 643 57.99 1.78 17.82
C ALA A 643 57.00 0.68 17.42
N SER A 644 55.71 0.97 17.51
CA SER A 644 54.63 0.09 17.07
C SER A 644 53.51 0.94 16.48
N GLY A 645 53.12 0.65 15.24
CA GLY A 645 52.08 1.38 14.51
C GLY A 645 51.84 0.73 13.15
N GLY A 646 50.70 1.03 12.53
CA GLY A 646 50.25 0.41 11.28
C GLY A 646 48.73 0.42 11.14
N ALA A 647 48.24 0.30 9.89
CA ALA A 647 46.80 0.30 9.60
C ALA A 647 46.15 -1.02 10.06
N GLY A 648 45.59 -1.02 11.26
CA GLY A 648 44.53 -1.94 11.66
C GLY A 648 43.24 -1.14 11.75
N ASP A 649 42.33 -1.31 10.79
CA ASP A 649 40.99 -0.68 10.77
C ASP A 649 40.05 -1.21 11.88
N ALA A 650 40.56 -2.01 12.82
CA ALA A 650 39.79 -2.52 13.94
C ALA A 650 39.84 -1.51 15.11
N PRO A 651 38.71 -0.85 15.45
CA PRO A 651 38.66 0.06 16.59
C PRO A 651 39.02 -0.68 17.88
N SER A 652 39.73 0.01 18.80
CA SER A 652 40.11 -0.56 20.10
C SER A 652 38.89 -0.92 20.95
N ILE A 653 39.00 -1.90 21.87
CA ILE A 653 37.88 -2.29 22.74
C ILE A 653 37.38 -1.10 23.59
N ILE A 654 38.30 -0.20 23.99
CA ILE A 654 37.96 1.05 24.70
C ILE A 654 37.12 1.98 23.80
N HIS A 655 37.49 2.12 22.52
CA HIS A 655 36.70 2.92 21.57
C HIS A 655 35.34 2.29 21.25
N VAL A 656 35.24 0.96 21.13
CA VAL A 656 33.96 0.25 20.93
C VAL A 656 33.07 0.38 22.17
N GLN A 657 33.63 0.33 23.38
CA GLN A 657 32.91 0.54 24.63
C GLN A 657 32.38 1.97 24.75
N ALA A 658 33.21 2.98 24.49
CA ALA A 658 32.79 4.39 24.50
C ALA A 658 31.68 4.65 23.45
N ALA A 659 31.77 4.05 22.26
CA ALA A 659 30.74 4.15 21.23
C ALA A 659 29.42 3.44 21.62
N TYR A 660 29.50 2.35 22.40
CA TYR A 660 28.32 1.68 22.96
C TYR A 660 27.63 2.55 24.01
N ASP A 661 28.41 3.15 24.92
CA ASP A 661 27.88 4.02 25.97
C ASP A 661 27.24 5.30 25.37
N ASP A 662 27.86 5.91 24.36
CA ASP A 662 27.27 7.03 23.59
C ASP A 662 25.97 6.63 22.86
N ALA A 663 25.94 5.44 22.24
CA ALA A 663 24.74 4.95 21.58
C ALA A 663 23.61 4.66 22.59
N ARG A 664 23.95 4.15 23.77
CA ARG A 664 23.00 3.92 24.87
C ARG A 664 22.43 5.23 25.41
N ASP A 665 23.27 6.22 25.68
CA ASP A 665 22.83 7.52 26.17
C ASP A 665 21.92 8.24 25.16
N LYS A 666 22.26 8.15 23.86
CA LYS A 666 21.42 8.70 22.78
C LYS A 666 20.10 7.94 22.63
N ARG A 667 20.10 6.62 22.80
CA ARG A 667 18.86 5.82 22.85
C ARG A 667 17.98 6.27 24.00
N ASP A 668 18.55 6.45 25.19
CA ASP A 668 17.79 6.82 26.39
C ASP A 668 17.25 8.26 26.30
N ALA A 669 18.03 9.18 25.74
CA ALA A 669 17.57 10.53 25.42
C ALA A 669 16.43 10.53 24.39
N ALA A 670 16.55 9.75 23.32
CA ALA A 670 15.50 9.62 22.31
C ALA A 670 14.23 8.96 22.88
N ALA A 671 14.38 7.95 23.75
CA ALA A 671 13.27 7.31 24.44
C ALA A 671 12.52 8.30 25.37
N ALA A 672 13.25 9.15 26.09
CA ALA A 672 12.63 10.21 26.90
C ALA A 672 11.87 11.23 26.02
N GLU A 673 12.39 11.54 24.83
CA GLU A 673 11.71 12.46 23.91
C GLU A 673 10.46 11.83 23.28
N VAL A 674 10.45 10.51 23.01
CA VAL A 674 9.23 9.77 22.63
C VAL A 674 8.15 9.97 23.69
N THR A 675 8.47 9.73 24.97
CA THR A 675 7.50 9.89 26.06
C THR A 675 6.96 11.32 26.13
N ARG A 676 7.82 12.34 26.05
CA ARG A 676 7.37 13.75 26.05
C ARG A 676 6.54 14.12 24.83
N ALA A 677 6.86 13.57 23.65
CA ALA A 677 6.11 13.80 22.43
C ALA A 677 4.73 13.12 22.49
N GLU A 678 4.64 11.91 23.04
CA GLU A 678 3.38 11.19 23.27
C GLU A 678 2.47 11.91 24.28
N GLU A 679 3.04 12.44 25.38
CA GLU A 679 2.29 13.24 26.35
C GLU A 679 1.72 14.52 25.72
N ARG A 680 2.54 15.25 24.94
CA ARG A 680 2.07 16.42 24.18
C ARG A 680 1.01 16.06 23.15
N LEU A 681 1.19 14.93 22.45
CA LEU A 681 0.22 14.44 21.48
C LEU A 681 -1.13 14.15 22.15
N ARG A 682 -1.12 13.48 23.30
CA ARG A 682 -2.34 13.17 24.05
C ARG A 682 -3.08 14.46 24.45
N ALA A 683 -2.37 15.46 24.96
CA ALA A 683 -2.96 16.77 25.29
C ALA A 683 -3.53 17.50 24.06
N ALA A 684 -2.85 17.39 22.91
CA ALA A 684 -3.34 17.97 21.65
C ALA A 684 -4.56 17.23 21.10
N GLU A 685 -4.63 15.91 21.24
CA GLU A 685 -5.79 15.10 20.86
C GLU A 685 -7.01 15.39 21.75
N GLU A 686 -6.81 15.64 23.05
CA GLU A 686 -7.88 16.13 23.94
C GLU A 686 -8.37 17.52 23.50
N THR A 687 -7.46 18.44 23.16
CA THR A 687 -7.80 19.78 22.65
C THR A 687 -8.53 19.72 21.29
N GLU A 688 -8.14 18.82 20.39
CA GLU A 688 -8.84 18.58 19.12
C GLU A 688 -10.26 18.07 19.35
N ALA A 689 -10.44 17.13 20.29
CA ALA A 689 -11.75 16.61 20.63
C ALA A 689 -12.67 17.69 21.22
N GLU A 690 -12.16 18.56 22.09
CA GLU A 690 -12.91 19.68 22.67
C GLU A 690 -13.33 20.72 21.61
N THR A 691 -12.37 21.13 20.77
CA THR A 691 -12.62 22.11 19.70
C THR A 691 -13.53 21.57 18.60
N ARG A 692 -13.39 20.28 18.23
CA ARG A 692 -14.33 19.59 17.35
C ARG A 692 -15.75 19.61 17.92
N GLY A 693 -15.91 19.30 19.21
CA GLY A 693 -17.21 19.38 19.88
C GLY A 693 -17.79 20.79 19.95
N ALA A 694 -16.97 21.84 19.98
CA ALA A 694 -17.42 23.23 19.85
C ALA A 694 -17.84 23.58 18.42
N HIS A 695 -17.10 23.13 17.41
CA HIS A 695 -17.44 23.28 15.99
C HIS A 695 -18.79 22.60 15.67
N GLU A 696 -18.99 21.36 16.10
CA GLU A 696 -20.26 20.63 15.88
C GLU A 696 -21.46 21.32 16.54
N ARG A 697 -21.29 21.84 17.76
CA ARG A 697 -22.36 22.57 18.48
C ARG A 697 -22.70 23.90 17.81
N THR A 698 -21.70 24.64 17.33
CA THR A 698 -21.93 25.93 16.64
C THR A 698 -22.58 25.70 15.28
N LEU A 699 -22.14 24.70 14.53
CA LEU A 699 -22.75 24.32 13.25
C LEU A 699 -24.23 23.93 13.43
N ALA A 700 -24.56 23.13 14.45
CA ALA A 700 -25.94 22.75 14.72
C ALA A 700 -26.83 23.96 15.07
N ARG A 701 -26.30 24.93 15.83
CA ARG A 701 -27.02 26.17 16.17
C ARG A 701 -27.23 27.07 14.95
N LEU A 702 -26.23 27.14 14.06
CA LEU A 702 -26.33 27.90 12.81
C LEU A 702 -27.40 27.29 11.90
N SER A 703 -27.36 25.98 11.67
CA SER A 703 -28.41 25.29 10.87
C SER A 703 -29.82 25.44 11.46
N GLU A 704 -29.96 25.52 12.79
CA GLU A 704 -31.25 25.79 13.43
C GLU A 704 -31.71 27.25 13.21
N ALA A 705 -30.79 28.22 13.18
CA ALA A 705 -31.08 29.62 12.89
C ALA A 705 -31.50 29.79 11.41
N ASP A 706 -30.77 29.20 10.46
CA ASP A 706 -31.09 29.23 9.03
C ASP A 706 -32.50 28.68 8.75
N ALA A 707 -32.85 27.57 9.41
CA ALA A 707 -34.18 26.96 9.28
C ALA A 707 -35.29 27.89 9.80
N LYS A 708 -35.04 28.64 10.88
CA LYS A 708 -35.97 29.64 11.41
C LYS A 708 -36.08 30.85 10.48
N ALA A 709 -34.96 31.36 9.96
CA ALA A 709 -34.95 32.47 9.01
C ALA A 709 -35.73 32.12 7.73
N ALA A 710 -35.53 30.92 7.18
CA ALA A 710 -36.27 30.42 6.03
C ALA A 710 -37.79 30.34 6.27
N ALA A 711 -38.21 29.85 7.45
CA ALA A 711 -39.63 29.77 7.81
C ALA A 711 -40.28 31.16 7.95
N VAL A 712 -39.57 32.13 8.53
CA VAL A 712 -40.08 33.51 8.66
C VAL A 712 -40.16 34.21 7.30
N ALA A 713 -39.17 33.99 6.43
CA ALA A 713 -39.19 34.52 5.05
C ALA A 713 -40.37 33.97 4.23
N GLU A 714 -40.70 32.68 4.34
CA GLU A 714 -41.88 32.09 3.72
C GLU A 714 -43.18 32.72 4.25
N GLN A 715 -43.27 32.92 5.57
CA GLN A 715 -44.42 33.54 6.21
C GLN A 715 -44.63 34.99 5.75
N LEU A 716 -43.55 35.78 5.60
CA LEU A 716 -43.60 37.13 5.04
C LEU A 716 -44.06 37.14 3.58
N GLY A 717 -43.56 36.22 2.76
CA GLY A 717 -43.98 36.09 1.37
C GLY A 717 -45.50 35.86 1.23
N ARG A 718 -46.06 35.00 2.08
CA ARG A 718 -47.50 34.70 2.12
C ARG A 718 -48.33 35.90 2.57
N LEU A 719 -47.98 36.51 3.71
CA LEU A 719 -48.72 37.66 4.26
C LEU A 719 -48.63 38.89 3.36
N GLY A 720 -47.48 39.12 2.71
CA GLY A 720 -47.30 40.21 1.77
C GLY A 720 -48.15 40.07 0.50
N ALA A 721 -48.39 38.83 0.03
CA ALA A 721 -49.30 38.57 -1.08
C ALA A 721 -50.77 38.82 -0.69
N GLU A 722 -51.15 38.41 0.52
CA GLU A 722 -52.50 38.62 1.08
C GLU A 722 -52.81 40.11 1.29
N ALA A 723 -51.87 40.89 1.84
CA ALA A 723 -52.02 42.33 2.00
C ALA A 723 -52.18 43.07 0.66
N ARG A 724 -51.42 42.68 -0.38
CA ARG A 724 -51.56 43.25 -1.74
C ARG A 724 -52.90 42.93 -2.38
N ALA A 725 -53.37 41.68 -2.24
CA ALA A 725 -54.67 41.27 -2.77
C ALA A 725 -55.83 42.02 -2.10
N ALA A 726 -55.80 42.15 -0.77
CA ALA A 726 -56.82 42.88 -0.02
C ALA A 726 -56.85 44.37 -0.39
N LYS A 727 -55.69 45.02 -0.59
CA LYS A 727 -55.60 46.42 -1.04
C LYS A 727 -56.22 46.63 -2.43
N ALA A 728 -55.95 45.72 -3.38
CA ALA A 728 -56.54 45.79 -4.71
C ALA A 728 -58.08 45.65 -4.70
N GLU A 729 -58.64 44.89 -3.76
CA GLU A 729 -60.10 44.81 -3.59
C GLU A 729 -60.71 46.12 -3.08
N VAL A 730 -60.03 46.81 -2.16
CA VAL A 730 -60.44 48.14 -1.67
C VAL A 730 -60.53 49.12 -2.84
N GLU A 731 -59.46 49.24 -3.63
CA GLU A 731 -59.39 50.15 -4.78
C GLU A 731 -60.55 49.91 -5.77
N ARG A 732 -60.85 48.63 -6.07
CA ARG A 732 -61.95 48.25 -6.96
C ARG A 732 -63.33 48.65 -6.42
N TYR A 733 -63.59 48.44 -5.13
CA TYR A 733 -64.89 48.79 -4.54
C TYR A 733 -65.06 50.30 -4.38
N THR A 734 -63.99 51.04 -4.10
CA THR A 734 -64.00 52.51 -4.07
C THR A 734 -64.38 53.10 -5.43
N GLU A 735 -63.84 52.55 -6.52
CA GLU A 735 -64.17 53.01 -7.87
C GLU A 735 -65.65 52.76 -8.23
N GLN A 736 -66.18 51.57 -7.93
CA GLN A 736 -67.59 51.23 -8.15
C GLN A 736 -68.55 52.10 -7.33
N LEU A 737 -68.18 52.42 -6.09
CA LEU A 737 -68.95 53.30 -5.22
C LEU A 737 -69.05 54.72 -5.78
N THR A 738 -67.95 55.24 -6.31
CA THR A 738 -67.88 56.58 -6.90
C THR A 738 -68.81 56.69 -8.10
N GLN A 739 -68.75 55.72 -9.01
CA GLN A 739 -69.64 55.65 -10.18
C GLN A 739 -71.13 55.52 -9.80
N GLY A 740 -71.44 54.81 -8.70
CA GLY A 740 -72.80 54.68 -8.19
C GLY A 740 -73.36 56.01 -7.66
N ARG A 741 -72.56 56.76 -6.89
CA ARG A 741 -72.96 58.06 -6.31
C ARG A 741 -73.25 59.10 -7.38
N ASP A 742 -72.41 59.19 -8.40
CA ASP A 742 -72.59 60.15 -9.49
C ASP A 742 -73.92 59.95 -10.24
N ARG A 743 -74.38 58.69 -10.37
CA ARG A 743 -75.67 58.36 -11.00
C ARG A 743 -76.86 58.74 -10.13
N LEU A 744 -76.76 58.58 -8.81
CA LEU A 744 -77.82 58.93 -7.87
C LEU A 744 -78.11 60.44 -7.91
N THR A 745 -77.06 61.27 -7.81
CA THR A 745 -77.20 62.73 -7.82
C THR A 745 -77.90 63.23 -9.08
N ALA A 746 -77.57 62.65 -10.24
CA ALA A 746 -78.22 62.99 -11.51
C ALA A 746 -79.73 62.66 -11.54
N ASP A 747 -80.17 61.58 -10.88
CA ASP A 747 -81.59 61.19 -10.83
C ASP A 747 -82.39 62.02 -9.81
N GLU A 748 -81.77 62.50 -8.73
CA GLU A 748 -82.39 63.37 -7.70
C GLU A 748 -82.71 64.78 -8.23
N ASP A 749 -81.77 65.39 -8.94
CA ASP A 749 -81.92 66.73 -9.51
C ASP A 749 -83.11 66.79 -10.50
N GLU A 750 -83.32 65.73 -11.26
CA GLU A 750 -84.42 65.64 -12.22
C GLU A 750 -85.80 65.48 -11.53
N LEU A 751 -85.85 64.85 -10.36
CA LEU A 751 -87.07 64.67 -9.56
C LEU A 751 -87.55 65.98 -8.93
N ALA A 752 -86.63 66.80 -8.42
CA ALA A 752 -86.93 68.08 -7.79
C ALA A 752 -87.60 69.06 -8.78
N SER A 753 -87.02 69.17 -9.97
CA SER A 753 -87.52 70.02 -11.07
C SER A 753 -88.98 69.70 -11.47
N LEU A 754 -89.36 68.42 -11.45
CA LEU A 754 -90.71 67.99 -11.84
C LEU A 754 -91.77 68.28 -10.77
N THR A 755 -91.37 68.36 -9.50
CA THR A 755 -92.29 68.55 -8.36
C THR A 755 -92.71 70.00 -8.18
N GLU A 756 -91.78 70.94 -8.36
CA GLU A 756 -92.04 72.38 -8.25
C GLU A 756 -93.05 72.86 -9.31
N ARG A 757 -92.99 72.29 -10.51
CA ARG A 757 -93.89 72.58 -11.64
C ARG A 757 -95.36 72.19 -11.38
N LEU A 758 -95.63 71.28 -10.46
CA LEU A 758 -96.98 70.82 -10.13
C LEU A 758 -97.70 71.78 -9.16
N ALA A 759 -96.96 72.47 -8.28
CA ALA A 759 -97.52 73.31 -7.21
C ALA A 759 -97.99 74.69 -7.69
N ALA A 760 -97.38 75.23 -8.74
CA ALA A 760 -97.65 76.58 -9.21
C ALA A 760 -99.00 76.76 -9.97
N ALA A 761 -99.71 75.68 -10.31
CA ALA A 761 -100.84 75.68 -11.25
C ALA A 761 -102.26 75.95 -10.62
N GLN A 762 -102.40 76.56 -9.43
CA GLN A 762 -103.66 76.53 -8.63
C GLN A 762 -104.28 77.88 -8.10
N ALA A 763 -104.04 79.11 -8.63
CA ALA A 763 -104.70 80.36 -8.12
C ALA A 763 -104.97 81.50 -9.16
N GLU A 764 -105.97 82.39 -8.92
CA GLU A 764 -106.57 83.43 -9.84
C GLU A 764 -106.88 84.79 -9.09
N PRO A 765 -107.28 85.96 -9.71
CA PRO A 765 -106.65 86.78 -10.79
C PRO A 765 -106.80 88.35 -10.68
N GLU A 766 -106.24 89.07 -11.70
CA GLU A 766 -106.76 90.29 -12.43
C GLU A 766 -105.87 91.57 -12.52
N GLN A 767 -105.08 91.73 -13.62
CA GLN A 767 -104.71 93.00 -14.35
C GLN A 767 -103.51 92.78 -15.31
N PHE A 768 -103.64 92.14 -16.51
CA PHE A 768 -102.43 91.68 -17.25
C PHE A 768 -102.31 91.83 -18.78
N GLU A 769 -103.33 92.23 -19.55
CA GLU A 769 -103.19 92.20 -21.04
C GLU A 769 -102.34 93.33 -21.65
N ALA A 770 -102.05 94.42 -20.93
CA ALA A 770 -101.20 95.51 -21.42
C ALA A 770 -99.71 95.25 -21.18
N ASP A 771 -99.37 94.62 -20.05
CA ASP A 771 -98.00 94.35 -19.62
C ASP A 771 -97.34 93.27 -20.49
N THR A 772 -98.11 92.31 -21.03
CA THR A 772 -97.58 91.14 -21.77
C THR A 772 -96.77 91.52 -23.01
N ARG A 773 -97.13 92.62 -23.66
CA ARG A 773 -96.50 93.04 -24.91
C ARG A 773 -95.16 93.75 -24.67
N GLU A 774 -95.04 94.58 -23.64
CA GLU A 774 -93.75 95.22 -23.27
C GLU A 774 -92.75 94.18 -22.72
N ALA A 775 -93.25 93.20 -21.96
CA ALA A 775 -92.42 92.12 -21.43
C ALA A 775 -91.87 91.20 -22.51
N GLN A 776 -92.59 91.01 -23.64
CA GLN A 776 -92.15 90.17 -24.75
C GLN A 776 -90.90 90.70 -25.44
N GLU A 777 -90.86 92.01 -25.72
CA GLU A 777 -89.74 92.64 -26.42
C GLU A 777 -88.47 92.67 -25.56
N ARG A 778 -88.59 92.94 -24.25
CA ARG A 778 -87.45 92.84 -23.30
C ARG A 778 -86.94 91.40 -23.18
N ARG A 779 -87.86 90.44 -23.09
CA ARG A 779 -87.56 89.01 -23.03
C ARG A 779 -86.73 88.55 -24.22
N ASP A 780 -87.12 88.91 -25.44
CA ASP A 780 -86.41 88.45 -26.65
C ASP A 780 -84.98 89.03 -26.74
N ALA A 781 -84.78 90.28 -26.28
CA ALA A 781 -83.46 90.90 -26.25
C ALA A 781 -82.52 90.31 -25.17
N ASP A 782 -83.05 90.00 -23.99
CA ASP A 782 -82.26 89.43 -22.89
C ASP A 782 -81.99 87.92 -23.13
N GLU A 783 -82.93 87.19 -23.73
CA GLU A 783 -82.75 85.78 -24.15
C GLU A 783 -81.65 85.64 -25.22
N LEU A 784 -81.54 86.60 -26.15
CA LEU A 784 -80.44 86.61 -27.12
C LEU A 784 -79.09 86.79 -26.42
N ARG A 785 -78.99 87.71 -25.45
CA ARG A 785 -77.78 87.90 -24.63
C ARG A 785 -77.43 86.66 -23.80
N ALA A 786 -78.40 86.00 -23.18
CA ALA A 786 -78.17 84.75 -22.46
C ALA A 786 -77.66 83.63 -23.38
N ARG A 787 -78.16 83.54 -24.61
CA ARG A 787 -77.66 82.57 -25.62
C ARG A 787 -76.24 82.88 -26.05
N GLU A 788 -75.90 84.15 -26.26
CA GLU A 788 -74.54 84.57 -26.59
C GLU A 788 -73.57 84.26 -25.43
N SER A 789 -73.95 84.54 -24.17
CA SER A 789 -73.12 84.18 -23.00
C SER A 789 -72.99 82.66 -22.79
N ARG A 790 -74.03 81.87 -23.07
CA ARG A 790 -73.96 80.39 -23.05
C ARG A 790 -73.02 79.85 -24.12
N ALA A 791 -73.06 80.43 -25.32
CA ALA A 791 -72.13 80.06 -26.38
C ALA A 791 -70.68 80.38 -25.97
N HIS A 792 -70.46 81.53 -25.32
CA HIS A 792 -69.15 81.94 -24.81
C HIS A 792 -68.66 81.04 -23.65
N GLU A 793 -69.52 80.63 -22.71
CA GLU A 793 -69.18 79.63 -21.69
C GLU A 793 -68.79 78.29 -22.33
N THR A 794 -69.56 77.85 -23.32
CA THR A 794 -69.30 76.57 -24.01
C THR A 794 -67.95 76.62 -24.73
N GLU A 795 -67.63 77.74 -25.35
CA GLU A 795 -66.33 78.01 -25.99
C GLU A 795 -65.19 78.03 -24.95
N ALA A 796 -65.36 78.73 -23.83
CA ALA A 796 -64.38 78.77 -22.74
C ALA A 796 -64.15 77.39 -22.09
N ARG A 797 -65.22 76.60 -21.91
CA ARG A 797 -65.16 75.24 -21.36
C ARG A 797 -64.46 74.27 -22.31
N LEU A 798 -64.71 74.41 -23.62
CA LEU A 798 -63.99 73.65 -24.64
C LEU A 798 -62.52 74.05 -24.68
N ALA A 799 -62.20 75.34 -24.56
CA ALA A 799 -60.83 75.84 -24.52
C ALA A 799 -60.07 75.31 -23.30
N LEU A 800 -60.67 75.35 -22.11
CA LEU A 800 -60.11 74.77 -20.88
C LEU A 800 -59.82 73.28 -21.06
N ARG A 801 -60.83 72.49 -21.45
CA ARG A 801 -60.65 71.04 -21.64
C ARG A 801 -59.58 70.70 -22.68
N THR A 802 -59.50 71.48 -23.76
CA THR A 802 -58.48 71.33 -24.80
C THR A 802 -57.09 71.68 -24.27
N SER A 803 -56.95 72.67 -23.38
CA SER A 803 -55.68 73.00 -22.72
C SER A 803 -55.28 71.94 -21.68
N GLU A 804 -56.22 71.41 -20.90
CA GLU A 804 -55.97 70.35 -19.91
C GLU A 804 -55.53 69.03 -20.55
N GLU A 805 -56.18 68.60 -21.64
CA GLU A 805 -55.79 67.40 -22.37
C GLU A 805 -54.38 67.54 -22.98
N ARG A 806 -54.05 68.73 -23.52
CA ARG A 806 -52.71 69.05 -24.00
C ARG A 806 -51.67 69.03 -22.88
N ALA A 807 -51.98 69.62 -21.72
CA ALA A 807 -51.10 69.63 -20.56
C ALA A 807 -50.83 68.21 -20.02
N ARG A 808 -51.87 67.36 -19.91
CA ARG A 808 -51.74 65.96 -19.47
C ARG A 808 -50.89 65.12 -20.43
N ALA A 809 -51.10 65.27 -21.74
CA ALA A 809 -50.30 64.56 -22.74
C ALA A 809 -48.82 64.94 -22.69
N LEU A 810 -48.51 66.22 -22.46
CA LEU A 810 -47.13 66.70 -22.36
C LEU A 810 -46.48 66.32 -21.02
N ALA A 811 -47.23 66.33 -19.92
CA ALA A 811 -46.77 65.87 -18.62
C ALA A 811 -46.33 64.40 -18.65
N SER A 812 -47.14 63.52 -19.25
CA SER A 812 -46.80 62.11 -19.44
C SER A 812 -45.54 61.93 -20.31
N ARG A 813 -45.39 62.74 -21.36
CA ARG A 813 -44.20 62.74 -22.21
C ARG A 813 -42.94 63.17 -21.45
N ALA A 814 -43.01 64.24 -20.65
CA ALA A 814 -41.90 64.71 -19.83
C ALA A 814 -41.44 63.65 -18.83
N GLU A 815 -42.38 63.01 -18.13
CA GLU A 815 -42.09 61.96 -17.16
C GLU A 815 -41.43 60.71 -17.81
N SER A 816 -41.86 60.33 -19.01
CA SER A 816 -41.25 59.23 -19.75
C SER A 816 -39.81 59.52 -20.20
N LEU A 817 -39.52 60.76 -20.59
CA LEU A 817 -38.17 61.20 -20.97
C LEU A 817 -37.24 61.29 -19.75
N GLU A 818 -37.74 61.72 -18.58
CA GLU A 818 -36.97 61.71 -17.33
C GLU A 818 -36.59 60.30 -16.91
N ARG A 819 -37.54 59.35 -16.94
CA ARG A 819 -37.26 57.95 -16.63
C ARG A 819 -36.22 57.35 -17.59
N ALA A 820 -36.28 57.68 -18.87
CA ALA A 820 -35.29 57.25 -19.86
C ALA A 820 -33.89 57.83 -19.58
N ALA A 821 -33.79 59.11 -19.19
CA ALA A 821 -32.52 59.76 -18.86
C ALA A 821 -31.87 59.16 -17.60
N VAL A 822 -32.65 58.85 -16.56
CA VAL A 822 -32.15 58.20 -15.34
C VAL A 822 -31.64 56.78 -15.65
N ALA A 823 -32.41 55.99 -16.40
CA ALA A 823 -32.02 54.63 -16.77
C ALA A 823 -30.71 54.59 -17.59
N GLU A 824 -30.52 55.54 -18.52
CA GLU A 824 -29.30 55.64 -19.32
C GLU A 824 -28.06 56.01 -18.46
N ARG A 825 -28.22 56.94 -17.50
CA ARG A 825 -27.14 57.29 -16.56
C ARG A 825 -26.73 56.09 -15.69
N GLU A 826 -27.69 55.34 -15.16
CA GLU A 826 -27.41 54.15 -14.36
C GLU A 826 -26.79 53.02 -15.20
N ALA A 827 -27.22 52.84 -16.46
CA ALA A 827 -26.61 51.89 -17.38
C ALA A 827 -25.14 52.25 -17.67
N ARG A 828 -24.85 53.52 -17.92
CA ARG A 828 -23.49 54.01 -18.18
C ARG A 828 -22.58 53.88 -16.97
N ALA A 829 -23.05 54.27 -15.77
CA ALA A 829 -22.28 54.11 -14.53
C ALA A 829 -21.96 52.63 -14.24
N ARG A 830 -22.91 51.72 -14.48
CA ARG A 830 -22.68 50.26 -14.35
C ARG A 830 -21.68 49.74 -15.39
N ALA A 831 -21.76 50.21 -16.63
CA ALA A 831 -20.83 49.83 -17.69
C ALA A 831 -19.40 50.32 -17.41
N GLU A 832 -19.24 51.56 -16.96
CA GLU A 832 -17.95 52.15 -16.57
C GLU A 832 -17.33 51.42 -15.36
N ALA A 833 -18.13 51.14 -14.32
CA ALA A 833 -17.65 50.37 -13.16
C ALA A 833 -17.25 48.93 -13.55
N ALA A 834 -17.99 48.29 -14.47
CA ALA A 834 -17.66 46.97 -14.98
C ALA A 834 -16.40 46.98 -15.88
N ALA A 835 -16.17 48.06 -16.64
CA ALA A 835 -14.96 48.24 -17.44
C ALA A 835 -13.73 48.48 -16.56
N ALA A 836 -13.84 49.33 -15.52
CA ALA A 836 -12.77 49.58 -14.56
C ALA A 836 -12.35 48.30 -13.82
N ARG A 837 -13.33 47.49 -13.35
CA ARG A 837 -13.05 46.19 -12.72
C ARG A 837 -12.34 45.22 -13.67
N ARG A 838 -12.74 45.19 -14.95
CA ARG A 838 -12.10 44.36 -15.97
C ARG A 838 -10.65 44.78 -16.24
N GLU A 839 -10.35 46.07 -16.31
CA GLU A 839 -8.98 46.55 -16.51
C GLU A 839 -8.08 46.23 -15.31
N VAL A 840 -8.57 46.39 -14.07
CA VAL A 840 -7.82 45.98 -12.87
C VAL A 840 -7.50 44.48 -12.89
N GLN A 841 -8.48 43.64 -13.25
CA GLN A 841 -8.28 42.20 -13.38
C GLN A 841 -7.33 41.84 -14.53
N ALA A 842 -7.40 42.55 -15.65
CA ALA A 842 -6.49 42.35 -16.78
C ALA A 842 -5.06 42.74 -16.42
N GLN A 843 -4.88 43.84 -15.67
CA GLN A 843 -3.58 44.29 -15.19
C GLN A 843 -2.95 43.29 -14.21
N ALA A 844 -3.71 42.80 -13.23
CA ALA A 844 -3.25 41.75 -12.32
C ALA A 844 -2.84 40.47 -13.08
N ALA A 845 -3.62 40.06 -14.08
CA ALA A 845 -3.28 38.90 -14.91
C ALA A 845 -2.00 39.14 -15.76
N ARG A 846 -1.77 40.36 -16.27
CA ARG A 846 -0.51 40.72 -16.97
C ARG A 846 0.70 40.64 -16.03
N GLU A 847 0.57 41.07 -14.78
CA GLU A 847 1.62 40.96 -13.77
C GLU A 847 1.94 39.50 -13.43
N VAL A 848 0.91 38.65 -13.30
CA VAL A 848 1.08 37.20 -13.12
C VAL A 848 1.78 36.56 -14.33
N ILE A 849 1.47 36.97 -15.57
CA ILE A 849 2.16 36.50 -16.78
C ILE A 849 3.65 36.84 -16.72
N ALA A 850 4.00 38.07 -16.35
CA ALA A 850 5.38 38.52 -16.23
C ALA A 850 6.14 37.73 -15.16
N GLY A 851 5.59 37.64 -13.94
CA GLY A 851 6.22 36.88 -12.85
C GLY A 851 6.35 35.38 -13.14
N SER A 852 5.33 34.79 -13.77
CA SER A 852 5.36 33.37 -14.18
C SER A 852 6.41 33.12 -15.27
N ARG A 853 6.60 34.06 -16.21
CA ARG A 853 7.63 33.95 -17.26
C ARG A 853 9.04 33.96 -16.66
N ASP A 854 9.31 34.87 -15.73
CA ASP A 854 10.63 34.97 -15.08
C ASP A 854 10.92 33.74 -14.21
N ALA A 855 9.91 33.28 -13.46
CA ALA A 855 10.00 32.04 -12.68
C ALA A 855 10.22 30.80 -13.56
N LEU A 856 9.57 30.75 -14.74
CA LEU A 856 9.75 29.69 -15.73
C LEU A 856 11.18 29.64 -16.28
N ALA A 857 11.79 30.79 -16.56
CA ALA A 857 13.18 30.84 -17.02
C ALA A 857 14.16 30.28 -15.95
N LEU A 858 13.96 30.64 -14.68
CA LEU A 858 14.81 30.18 -13.57
C LEU A 858 14.61 28.67 -13.26
N ILE A 859 13.37 28.19 -13.28
CA ILE A 859 13.09 26.77 -13.02
C ILE A 859 13.59 25.89 -14.16
N ASP A 860 13.52 26.33 -15.42
CA ASP A 860 14.05 25.56 -16.56
C ASP A 860 15.56 25.33 -16.43
N VAL A 861 16.33 26.35 -16.03
CA VAL A 861 17.77 26.20 -15.72
C VAL A 861 17.99 25.23 -14.55
N SER A 862 17.15 25.30 -13.51
CA SER A 862 17.27 24.44 -12.33
C SER A 862 16.94 22.97 -12.65
N VAL A 863 15.92 22.72 -13.47
CA VAL A 863 15.55 21.38 -13.96
C VAL A 863 16.67 20.82 -14.82
N GLN A 864 17.28 21.63 -15.70
CA GLN A 864 18.40 21.16 -16.52
C GLN A 864 19.60 20.74 -15.66
N ARG A 865 19.98 21.56 -14.66
CA ARG A 865 21.06 21.21 -13.72
C ARG A 865 20.75 19.95 -12.92
N ALA A 866 19.49 19.74 -12.55
CA ALA A 866 19.06 18.52 -11.86
C ALA A 866 19.14 17.29 -12.77
N ASP A 867 18.79 17.42 -14.05
CA ASP A 867 18.91 16.33 -15.04
C ASP A 867 20.39 16.00 -15.32
N ASP A 868 21.25 17.00 -15.47
CA ASP A 868 22.69 16.80 -15.66
C ASP A 868 23.31 16.06 -14.45
N ASN A 869 22.93 16.44 -13.22
CA ASN A 869 23.37 15.76 -12.01
C ASN A 869 22.84 14.32 -11.92
N ARG A 870 21.56 14.10 -12.27
CA ARG A 870 20.95 12.77 -12.35
C ARG A 870 21.72 11.88 -13.32
N ALA A 871 22.01 12.38 -14.52
CA ALA A 871 22.76 11.65 -15.54
C ALA A 871 24.19 11.30 -15.08
N ALA A 872 24.87 12.22 -14.38
CA ALA A 872 26.20 11.97 -13.83
C ALA A 872 26.20 10.86 -12.77
N VAL A 873 25.24 10.88 -11.83
CA VAL A 873 25.10 9.85 -10.79
C VAL A 873 24.71 8.50 -11.39
N GLU A 874 23.84 8.49 -12.40
CA GLU A 874 23.43 7.29 -13.12
C GLU A 874 24.62 6.65 -13.88
N ALA A 875 25.46 7.46 -14.53
CA ALA A 875 26.68 6.99 -15.20
C ALA A 875 27.68 6.38 -14.20
N GLN A 876 27.95 7.04 -13.07
CA GLN A 876 28.82 6.51 -12.02
C GLN A 876 28.31 5.18 -11.46
N ARG A 877 26.98 5.05 -11.27
CA ARG A 877 26.37 3.80 -10.82
C ARG A 877 26.54 2.69 -11.87
N ALA A 878 26.35 3.00 -13.15
CA ALA A 878 26.51 2.03 -14.24
C ALA A 878 27.96 1.50 -14.32
N GLU A 879 28.94 2.40 -14.19
CA GLU A 879 30.37 2.04 -14.13
C GLU A 879 30.66 1.11 -12.94
N ARG A 880 30.25 1.50 -11.71
CA ARG A 880 30.44 0.68 -10.51
C ARG A 880 29.79 -0.69 -10.61
N THR A 881 28.60 -0.76 -11.19
CA THR A 881 27.88 -2.04 -11.40
C THR A 881 28.63 -2.92 -12.42
N GLY A 882 29.23 -2.32 -13.45
CA GLY A 882 30.09 -3.03 -14.40
C GLY A 882 31.34 -3.63 -13.74
N THR A 883 32.05 -2.83 -12.94
CA THR A 883 33.24 -3.30 -12.19
C THR A 883 32.87 -4.38 -11.18
N LEU A 884 31.76 -4.22 -10.46
CA LEU A 884 31.22 -5.22 -9.53
C LEU A 884 30.99 -6.58 -10.22
N ALA A 885 30.37 -6.58 -11.41
CA ALA A 885 30.15 -7.79 -12.18
C ALA A 885 31.47 -8.45 -12.63
N GLN A 886 32.51 -7.66 -12.93
CA GLN A 886 33.82 -8.17 -13.28
C GLN A 886 34.54 -8.82 -12.09
N VAL A 887 34.52 -8.18 -10.91
CA VAL A 887 35.13 -8.72 -9.70
C VAL A 887 34.40 -9.99 -9.23
N ARG A 888 33.06 -10.04 -9.30
CA ARG A 888 32.30 -11.26 -8.99
C ARG A 888 32.74 -12.45 -9.86
N ARG A 889 32.91 -12.25 -11.17
CA ARG A 889 33.45 -13.31 -12.06
C ARG A 889 34.84 -13.75 -11.63
N SER A 890 35.71 -12.82 -11.27
CA SER A 890 37.06 -13.14 -10.79
C SER A 890 37.03 -13.95 -9.48
N VAL A 891 36.12 -13.64 -8.56
CA VAL A 891 35.92 -14.40 -7.31
C VAL A 891 35.45 -15.82 -7.62
N ASP A 892 34.50 -15.99 -8.54
CA ASP A 892 34.01 -17.31 -8.94
C ASP A 892 35.10 -18.16 -9.62
N GLU A 893 35.91 -17.54 -10.50
CA GLU A 893 37.05 -18.18 -11.16
C GLU A 893 38.11 -18.63 -10.14
N LEU A 894 38.55 -17.72 -9.25
CA LEU A 894 39.54 -18.02 -8.21
C LEU A 894 39.01 -19.03 -7.19
N SER A 895 37.72 -18.99 -6.85
CA SER A 895 37.10 -19.98 -5.96
C SER A 895 37.06 -21.37 -6.61
N THR A 896 36.83 -21.43 -7.92
CA THR A 896 36.87 -22.69 -8.68
C THR A 896 38.31 -23.23 -8.79
N GLU A 897 39.29 -22.37 -9.03
CA GLU A 897 40.72 -22.75 -9.05
C GLU A 897 41.17 -23.23 -7.67
N HIS A 898 40.79 -22.54 -6.59
CA HIS A 898 41.08 -22.94 -5.22
C HIS A 898 40.46 -24.31 -4.88
N ALA A 899 39.21 -24.56 -5.26
CA ALA A 899 38.55 -25.85 -5.06
C ALA A 899 39.29 -26.98 -5.80
N ARG A 900 39.68 -26.77 -7.07
CA ARG A 900 40.47 -27.75 -7.83
C ARG A 900 41.82 -28.04 -7.18
N LEU A 901 42.56 -27.01 -6.76
CA LEU A 901 43.85 -27.18 -6.08
C LEU A 901 43.69 -27.90 -4.73
N THR A 902 42.58 -27.70 -4.04
CA THR A 902 42.26 -28.40 -2.78
C THR A 902 41.96 -29.89 -3.05
N ASP A 903 41.17 -30.18 -4.09
CA ASP A 903 40.87 -31.56 -4.50
C ASP A 903 42.12 -32.30 -4.99
N ASP A 904 42.99 -31.62 -5.75
CA ASP A 904 44.26 -32.18 -6.21
C ASP A 904 45.21 -32.43 -5.03
N ALA A 905 45.31 -31.49 -4.08
CA ALA A 905 46.09 -31.69 -2.86
C ALA A 905 45.57 -32.86 -2.02
N HIS A 906 44.24 -33.03 -1.92
CA HIS A 906 43.65 -34.17 -1.22
C HIS A 906 43.88 -35.49 -1.98
N ARG A 907 43.83 -35.48 -3.32
CA ARG A 907 44.16 -36.65 -4.14
C ARG A 907 45.62 -37.07 -3.96
N ASP A 908 46.54 -36.11 -3.94
CA ASP A 908 47.96 -36.37 -3.73
C ASP A 908 48.25 -36.82 -2.28
N GLU A 909 47.52 -36.29 -1.30
CA GLU A 909 47.53 -36.76 0.08
C GLU A 909 47.09 -38.23 0.17
N VAL A 910 45.99 -38.61 -0.49
CA VAL A 910 45.51 -40.00 -0.55
C VAL A 910 46.51 -40.90 -1.29
N ALA A 911 47.05 -40.47 -2.43
CA ALA A 911 48.05 -41.24 -3.17
C ALA A 911 49.33 -41.46 -2.34
N ARG A 912 49.76 -40.46 -1.56
CA ARG A 912 50.86 -40.62 -0.60
C ARG A 912 50.49 -41.48 0.59
N ALA A 913 49.26 -41.43 1.09
CA ALA A 913 48.80 -42.34 2.12
C ALA A 913 48.83 -43.79 1.59
N GLU A 914 48.45 -44.02 0.33
CA GLU A 914 48.58 -45.32 -0.33
C GLU A 914 50.04 -45.72 -0.53
N GLN A 915 50.92 -44.82 -0.97
CA GLN A 915 52.37 -45.09 -1.08
C GLN A 915 53.01 -45.34 0.29
N ASN A 916 52.60 -44.62 1.34
CA ASN A 916 53.01 -44.85 2.73
C ASN A 916 52.55 -46.22 3.20
N VAL A 917 51.28 -46.57 2.97
CA VAL A 917 50.75 -47.90 3.27
C VAL A 917 51.50 -48.95 2.46
N ARG A 918 51.88 -48.67 1.22
CA ARG A 918 52.66 -49.59 0.38
C ARG A 918 54.11 -49.72 0.86
N LEU A 919 54.75 -48.63 1.30
CA LEU A 919 56.06 -48.65 1.93
C LEU A 919 55.99 -49.44 3.23
N GLU A 920 54.95 -49.21 4.04
CA GLU A 920 54.70 -49.93 5.28
C GLU A 920 54.39 -51.40 5.00
N GLN A 921 53.67 -51.73 3.93
CA GLN A 921 53.47 -53.09 3.45
C GLN A 921 54.77 -53.71 2.94
N LEU A 922 55.65 -52.97 2.27
CA LEU A 922 56.97 -53.48 1.83
C LEU A 922 57.91 -53.68 3.02
N ARG A 923 57.86 -52.80 4.02
CA ARG A 923 58.54 -52.91 5.31
C ARG A 923 58.01 -54.11 6.09
N GLN A 924 56.69 -54.22 6.19
CA GLN A 924 56.02 -55.36 6.80
C GLN A 924 56.31 -56.64 6.02
N ARG A 925 56.40 -56.60 4.69
CA ARG A 925 56.80 -57.73 3.83
C ARG A 925 58.27 -58.09 4.02
N ALA A 926 59.16 -57.14 4.26
CA ALA A 926 60.53 -57.40 4.67
C ALA A 926 60.56 -58.14 6.03
N VAL A 927 59.71 -57.73 6.97
CA VAL A 927 59.55 -58.42 8.27
C VAL A 927 58.91 -59.80 8.10
N ASP A 928 57.87 -59.94 7.29
CA ASP A 928 57.06 -61.16 7.16
C ASP A 928 57.71 -62.21 6.24
N GLU A 929 58.22 -61.81 5.07
CA GLU A 929 58.87 -62.73 4.11
C GLU A 929 60.32 -63.03 4.48
N LEU A 930 61.05 -62.06 5.05
CA LEU A 930 62.49 -62.17 5.31
C LEU A 930 62.84 -62.21 6.80
N GLY A 931 61.97 -61.78 7.71
CA GLY A 931 62.21 -61.83 9.16
C GLY A 931 63.20 -60.79 9.67
N VAL A 932 63.48 -59.74 8.88
CA VAL A 932 64.52 -58.75 9.15
C VAL A 932 63.88 -57.37 9.31
N ASP A 933 64.41 -56.57 10.23
CA ASP A 933 64.00 -55.18 10.40
C ASP A 933 64.27 -54.39 9.10
N PRO A 934 63.33 -53.56 8.59
CA PRO A 934 63.44 -52.96 7.27
C PRO A 934 64.62 -51.98 7.12
N ASP A 935 64.94 -51.22 8.16
CA ASP A 935 66.05 -50.27 8.13
C ASP A 935 67.38 -51.04 8.16
N ARG A 936 67.42 -52.12 8.94
CA ARG A 936 68.53 -53.09 8.96
C ARG A 936 68.67 -53.87 7.64
N LEU A 937 67.56 -54.17 6.96
CA LEU A 937 67.56 -54.83 5.65
C LEU A 937 68.18 -53.91 4.59
N VAL A 938 67.88 -52.62 4.61
CA VAL A 938 68.51 -51.63 3.74
C VAL A 938 69.97 -51.41 4.13
N GLU A 939 70.29 -51.37 5.42
CA GLU A 939 71.67 -51.21 5.93
C GLU A 939 72.57 -52.42 5.64
N GLU A 940 72.05 -53.66 5.66
CA GLU A 940 72.83 -54.90 5.46
C GLU A 940 72.77 -55.44 4.02
N PHE A 941 71.73 -55.10 3.24
CA PHE A 941 71.49 -55.62 1.89
C PHE A 941 71.15 -54.55 0.84
N GLY A 942 71.24 -53.27 1.20
CA GLY A 942 70.91 -52.16 0.30
C GLY A 942 71.88 -51.98 -0.87
N PRO A 943 71.49 -51.17 -1.88
CA PRO A 943 72.26 -50.97 -3.12
C PRO A 943 73.61 -50.27 -2.91
N HIS A 944 73.86 -49.73 -1.72
CA HIS A 944 75.11 -49.08 -1.33
C HIS A 944 76.19 -50.07 -0.81
N LEU A 945 75.85 -51.35 -0.61
CA LEU A 945 76.77 -52.41 -0.16
C LEU A 945 77.16 -53.38 -1.28
N GLY A 946 78.33 -54.01 -1.15
CA GLY A 946 78.82 -55.05 -2.06
C GLY A 946 78.04 -56.37 -1.93
N VAL A 947 77.91 -57.12 -3.02
CA VAL A 947 77.27 -58.44 -3.07
C VAL A 947 78.33 -59.54 -2.93
N PRO A 948 78.22 -60.47 -1.94
CA PRO A 948 79.13 -61.60 -1.76
C PRO A 948 79.04 -62.61 -2.91
N VAL A 949 80.21 -63.08 -3.36
CA VAL A 949 80.32 -64.20 -4.30
C VAL A 949 80.44 -65.50 -3.50
N VAL A 950 79.44 -66.38 -3.59
CA VAL A 950 79.48 -67.71 -2.96
C VAL A 950 80.03 -68.70 -3.99
N ASP A 951 81.28 -69.12 -3.81
CA ASP A 951 81.91 -70.14 -4.64
C ASP A 951 81.75 -71.52 -3.97
N THR A 952 81.21 -72.50 -4.70
CA THR A 952 80.79 -73.81 -4.13
C THR A 952 81.93 -74.76 -3.79
N ASP A 953 83.18 -74.40 -4.12
CA ASP A 953 84.39 -75.17 -3.84
C ASP A 953 85.39 -74.43 -2.92
N ALA A 954 84.97 -73.34 -2.26
CA ALA A 954 85.84 -72.56 -1.37
C ALA A 954 85.79 -73.01 0.10
N ASP A 955 86.94 -72.88 0.78
CA ASP A 955 87.17 -73.22 2.18
C ASP A 955 86.23 -72.41 3.12
N PRO A 956 85.52 -73.01 4.10
CA PRO A 956 84.46 -72.34 4.89
C PRO A 956 84.93 -71.19 5.80
N GLU A 957 86.23 -70.88 5.86
CA GLU A 957 86.81 -69.87 6.76
C GLU A 957 87.38 -68.61 6.04
N ALA A 958 87.22 -68.46 4.72
CA ALA A 958 87.68 -67.26 3.99
C ALA A 958 86.61 -66.16 3.88
N GLU A 959 86.98 -64.88 4.09
CA GLU A 959 86.09 -63.73 3.87
C GLU A 959 85.68 -63.62 2.39
N PRO A 960 84.38 -63.52 2.06
CA PRO A 960 83.92 -63.57 0.67
C PRO A 960 84.26 -62.28 -0.10
N GLU A 961 84.80 -62.41 -1.31
CA GLU A 961 84.98 -61.28 -2.23
C GLU A 961 83.62 -60.65 -2.59
N THR A 962 83.53 -59.32 -2.58
CA THR A 962 82.29 -58.57 -2.85
C THR A 962 82.39 -57.71 -4.11
N VAL A 963 81.30 -57.64 -4.88
CA VAL A 963 81.18 -56.85 -6.12
C VAL A 963 80.11 -55.75 -6.00
N PRO A 964 80.20 -54.63 -6.75
CA PRO A 964 79.19 -53.56 -6.70
C PRO A 964 77.79 -54.05 -7.10
N TYR A 965 76.75 -53.53 -6.43
CA TYR A 965 75.37 -53.89 -6.72
C TYR A 965 74.92 -53.37 -8.10
N VAL A 966 74.41 -54.28 -8.94
CA VAL A 966 73.82 -53.96 -10.24
C VAL A 966 72.46 -54.68 -10.32
N ARG A 967 71.37 -53.91 -10.32
CA ARG A 967 69.99 -54.43 -10.29
C ARG A 967 69.74 -55.47 -11.38
N GLU A 968 70.16 -55.21 -12.62
CA GLU A 968 69.96 -56.12 -13.75
C GLU A 968 70.69 -57.47 -13.56
N GLN A 969 71.83 -57.49 -12.87
CA GLN A 969 72.56 -58.71 -12.54
C GLN A 969 71.89 -59.49 -11.40
N GLN A 970 71.32 -58.81 -10.40
CA GLN A 970 70.54 -59.45 -9.33
C GLN A 970 69.19 -59.95 -9.82
N GLU A 971 68.52 -59.22 -10.71
CA GLU A 971 67.35 -59.70 -11.45
C GLU A 971 67.71 -60.90 -12.34
N THR A 972 68.91 -60.95 -12.92
CA THR A 972 69.37 -62.12 -13.69
C THR A 972 69.68 -63.32 -12.80
N ARG A 973 70.24 -63.09 -11.60
CA ARG A 973 70.48 -64.10 -10.56
C ARG A 973 69.15 -64.65 -10.02
N LEU A 974 68.20 -63.77 -9.71
CA LEU A 974 66.82 -64.11 -9.37
C LEU A 974 66.15 -64.86 -10.53
N ARG A 975 66.24 -64.39 -11.77
CA ARG A 975 65.71 -65.07 -12.98
C ARG A 975 66.34 -66.44 -13.21
N LYS A 976 67.62 -66.66 -12.88
CA LYS A 976 68.29 -67.97 -12.99
C LYS A 976 67.79 -68.94 -11.91
N ALA A 977 67.62 -68.48 -10.68
CA ALA A 977 66.98 -69.24 -9.60
C ALA A 977 65.48 -69.48 -9.87
N GLU A 978 64.76 -68.52 -10.43
CA GLU A 978 63.39 -68.62 -10.94
C GLU A 978 63.29 -69.49 -12.20
N ARG A 979 64.33 -69.59 -13.04
CA ARG A 979 64.37 -70.53 -14.17
C ARG A 979 64.53 -71.97 -13.68
N ALA A 980 65.31 -72.19 -12.64
CA ALA A 980 65.35 -73.47 -11.93
C ALA A 980 64.00 -73.77 -11.26
N MET A 981 63.34 -72.76 -10.65
CA MET A 981 61.94 -72.82 -10.18
C MET A 981 60.95 -73.12 -11.32
N ASN A 982 61.17 -72.57 -12.52
CA ASN A 982 60.32 -72.75 -13.71
C ASN A 982 60.58 -74.09 -14.43
N GLN A 983 61.75 -74.73 -14.25
CA GLN A 983 62.06 -76.08 -14.79
C GLN A 983 61.45 -77.21 -13.96
N LEU A 984 61.18 -76.96 -12.67
CA LEU A 984 60.17 -77.72 -11.91
C LEU A 984 58.76 -77.55 -12.50
N GLY A 985 58.63 -76.80 -13.61
CA GLY A 985 57.38 -76.32 -14.16
C GLY A 985 56.82 -75.24 -13.26
N ARG A 986 55.73 -74.59 -13.66
CA ARG A 986 54.98 -73.70 -12.77
C ARG A 986 54.27 -74.53 -11.72
N VAL A 987 55.07 -74.94 -10.77
CA VAL A 987 54.75 -75.11 -9.38
C VAL A 987 54.17 -73.79 -8.95
N ASN A 988 52.86 -73.64 -9.05
CA ASN A 988 52.20 -72.39 -8.72
C ASN A 988 52.01 -72.40 -7.20
N PRO A 989 52.89 -71.75 -6.41
CA PRO A 989 52.73 -71.67 -4.96
C PRO A 989 51.55 -70.73 -4.64
N LEU A 990 51.33 -69.80 -5.57
CA LEU A 990 50.19 -68.91 -5.73
C LEU A 990 49.01 -69.62 -6.43
N ALA A 991 49.02 -70.89 -6.80
CA ALA A 991 47.77 -71.52 -7.28
C ALA A 991 46.83 -71.75 -6.11
N LEU A 992 47.36 -71.72 -4.89
CA LEU A 992 46.57 -71.58 -3.67
C LEU A 992 46.03 -70.14 -3.53
N GLU A 993 46.87 -69.12 -3.76
CA GLU A 993 46.54 -67.70 -3.52
C GLU A 993 45.78 -67.03 -4.67
N GLU A 994 46.07 -67.31 -5.94
CA GLU A 994 45.37 -66.86 -7.14
C GLU A 994 44.05 -67.61 -7.34
N PHE A 995 43.98 -68.90 -6.98
CA PHE A 995 42.69 -69.59 -6.87
C PHE A 995 41.87 -68.93 -5.77
N ALA A 996 42.46 -68.65 -4.59
CA ALA A 996 41.79 -67.93 -3.51
C ALA A 996 41.43 -66.48 -3.87
N ALA A 997 42.25 -65.74 -4.63
CA ALA A 997 42.03 -64.34 -4.99
C ALA A 997 41.06 -64.18 -6.17
N LEU A 998 41.08 -65.10 -7.16
CA LEU A 998 40.06 -65.15 -8.20
C LEU A 998 38.73 -65.69 -7.65
N GLU A 999 38.77 -66.59 -6.67
CA GLU A 999 37.60 -67.04 -5.91
C GLU A 999 37.06 -65.91 -5.04
N GLU A 1000 37.91 -65.11 -4.39
CA GLU A 1000 37.54 -63.93 -3.58
C GLU A 1000 37.03 -62.79 -4.46
N ARG A 1001 37.61 -62.56 -5.63
CA ARG A 1001 37.11 -61.56 -6.60
C ARG A 1001 35.82 -62.01 -7.28
N HIS A 1002 35.68 -63.30 -7.60
CA HIS A 1002 34.41 -63.86 -8.08
C HIS A 1002 33.36 -63.80 -6.97
N LYS A 1003 33.73 -64.09 -5.71
CA LYS A 1003 32.87 -63.97 -4.53
C LYS A 1003 32.46 -62.51 -4.30
N PHE A 1004 33.39 -61.56 -4.32
CA PHE A 1004 33.12 -60.12 -4.20
C PHE A 1004 32.21 -59.61 -5.32
N LEU A 1005 32.45 -59.96 -6.59
CA LEU A 1005 31.58 -59.56 -7.70
C LEU A 1005 30.24 -60.29 -7.68
N THR A 1006 30.18 -61.50 -7.12
CA THR A 1006 28.92 -62.23 -6.89
C THR A 1006 28.15 -61.63 -5.72
N ASP A 1007 28.82 -61.18 -4.67
CA ASP A 1007 28.27 -60.49 -3.50
C ASP A 1007 27.79 -59.09 -3.89
N GLN A 1008 28.56 -58.34 -4.67
CA GLN A 1008 28.16 -57.06 -5.25
C GLN A 1008 27.01 -57.21 -6.27
N LEU A 1009 27.03 -58.26 -7.10
CA LEU A 1009 25.92 -58.57 -7.98
C LEU A 1009 24.69 -59.02 -7.17
N ALA A 1010 24.88 -59.72 -6.05
CA ALA A 1010 23.82 -60.06 -5.11
C ALA A 1010 23.30 -58.82 -4.36
N ASP A 1011 24.14 -57.84 -4.04
CA ASP A 1011 23.79 -56.59 -3.36
C ASP A 1011 23.15 -55.58 -4.32
N ILE A 1012 23.54 -55.55 -5.60
CA ILE A 1012 22.85 -54.79 -6.65
C ILE A 1012 21.53 -55.46 -6.99
N LYS A 1013 21.47 -56.80 -7.02
CA LYS A 1013 20.20 -57.52 -7.12
C LYS A 1013 19.33 -57.30 -5.90
N ARG A 1014 19.90 -57.28 -4.68
CA ARG A 1014 19.19 -56.98 -3.44
C ARG A 1014 18.72 -55.55 -3.42
N SER A 1015 19.54 -54.58 -3.79
CA SER A 1015 19.15 -53.17 -3.95
C SER A 1015 18.08 -52.97 -5.04
N ARG A 1016 18.14 -53.75 -6.12
CA ARG A 1016 17.09 -53.78 -7.14
C ARG A 1016 15.82 -54.42 -6.59
N GLU A 1017 15.93 -55.53 -5.86
CA GLU A 1017 14.83 -56.20 -5.18
C GLU A 1017 14.24 -55.31 -4.08
N ASP A 1018 15.05 -54.54 -3.36
CA ASP A 1018 14.67 -53.58 -2.33
C ASP A 1018 13.99 -52.38 -2.99
N LEU A 1019 14.49 -51.88 -4.12
CA LEU A 1019 13.80 -50.84 -4.89
C LEU A 1019 12.50 -51.37 -5.52
N LEU A 1020 12.47 -52.61 -5.99
CA LEU A 1020 11.25 -53.27 -6.45
C LEU A 1020 10.29 -53.51 -5.28
N THR A 1021 10.81 -53.81 -4.09
CA THR A 1021 10.05 -54.00 -2.86
C THR A 1021 9.52 -52.67 -2.37
N ILE A 1022 10.29 -51.59 -2.41
CA ILE A 1022 9.84 -50.22 -2.11
C ILE A 1022 8.80 -49.78 -3.14
N VAL A 1023 8.99 -50.05 -4.43
CA VAL A 1023 7.97 -49.77 -5.46
C VAL A 1023 6.71 -50.60 -5.18
N LYS A 1024 6.85 -51.87 -4.79
CA LYS A 1024 5.74 -52.74 -4.42
C LYS A 1024 5.05 -52.32 -3.13
N GLU A 1025 5.78 -51.90 -2.11
CA GLU A 1025 5.27 -51.38 -0.84
C GLU A 1025 4.58 -50.04 -1.07
N ILE A 1026 5.14 -49.18 -1.91
CA ILE A 1026 4.48 -47.95 -2.34
C ILE A 1026 3.21 -48.30 -3.11
N ASP A 1027 3.23 -49.27 -4.02
CA ASP A 1027 2.04 -49.70 -4.76
C ASP A 1027 0.98 -50.33 -3.85
N GLU A 1028 1.34 -51.22 -2.94
CA GLU A 1028 0.44 -51.80 -1.94
C GLU A 1028 -0.12 -50.71 -1.02
N ARG A 1029 0.71 -49.74 -0.61
CA ARG A 1029 0.26 -48.60 0.20
C ARG A 1029 -0.68 -47.70 -0.59
N VAL A 1030 -0.39 -47.44 -1.87
CA VAL A 1030 -1.22 -46.66 -2.78
C VAL A 1030 -2.55 -47.39 -3.02
N GLU A 1031 -2.54 -48.70 -3.23
CA GLU A 1031 -3.74 -49.53 -3.38
C GLU A 1031 -4.60 -49.49 -2.13
N VAL A 1032 -4.01 -49.63 -0.93
CA VAL A 1032 -4.74 -49.57 0.34
C VAL A 1032 -5.33 -48.18 0.55
N ILE A 1033 -4.52 -47.12 0.45
CA ILE A 1033 -4.98 -45.73 0.66
C ILE A 1033 -6.04 -45.35 -0.38
N PHE A 1034 -5.88 -45.75 -1.65
CA PHE A 1034 -6.86 -45.49 -2.70
C PHE A 1034 -8.14 -46.29 -2.47
N ALA A 1035 -8.05 -47.57 -2.10
CA ALA A 1035 -9.22 -48.41 -1.84
C ALA A 1035 -10.03 -47.89 -0.63
N GLU A 1036 -9.35 -47.48 0.44
CA GLU A 1036 -9.96 -46.82 1.59
C GLU A 1036 -10.60 -45.49 1.17
N ALA A 1037 -9.86 -44.62 0.49
CA ALA A 1037 -10.38 -43.33 0.02
C ALA A 1037 -11.58 -43.48 -0.93
N PHE A 1038 -11.54 -44.47 -1.83
CA PHE A 1038 -12.67 -44.79 -2.71
C PHE A 1038 -13.86 -45.32 -1.92
N ALA A 1039 -13.65 -46.24 -0.98
CA ALA A 1039 -14.72 -46.81 -0.16
C ALA A 1039 -15.39 -45.75 0.71
N ASP A 1040 -14.60 -44.88 1.34
CA ASP A 1040 -15.09 -43.75 2.14
C ASP A 1040 -15.88 -42.77 1.26
N THR A 1041 -15.32 -42.38 0.12
CA THR A 1041 -15.98 -41.46 -0.82
C THR A 1041 -17.26 -42.07 -1.39
N ALA A 1042 -17.27 -43.37 -1.74
CA ALA A 1042 -18.44 -44.06 -2.25
C ALA A 1042 -19.54 -44.18 -1.19
N ALA A 1043 -19.17 -44.46 0.07
CA ALA A 1043 -20.12 -44.50 1.19
C ALA A 1043 -20.71 -43.11 1.49
N GLN A 1044 -19.91 -42.04 1.40
CA GLN A 1044 -20.42 -40.68 1.52
C GLN A 1044 -21.29 -40.30 0.32
N PHE A 1045 -20.92 -40.70 -0.91
CA PHE A 1045 -21.72 -40.42 -2.12
C PHE A 1045 -23.09 -41.08 -2.08
N ASP A 1046 -23.18 -42.32 -1.59
CA ASP A 1046 -24.45 -43.03 -1.39
C ASP A 1046 -25.35 -42.35 -0.32
N ARG A 1047 -24.77 -41.58 0.61
CA ARG A 1047 -25.51 -40.83 1.65
C ARG A 1047 -25.87 -39.41 1.21
N VAL A 1048 -24.94 -38.72 0.55
CA VAL A 1048 -25.05 -37.32 0.13
C VAL A 1048 -25.97 -37.19 -1.09
N PHE A 1049 -25.91 -38.14 -2.02
CA PHE A 1049 -26.69 -38.07 -3.26
C PHE A 1049 -28.22 -38.13 -3.03
N PRO A 1050 -28.79 -39.04 -2.22
CA PRO A 1050 -30.23 -39.07 -1.94
C PRO A 1050 -30.73 -37.87 -1.12
N ARG A 1051 -29.84 -37.22 -0.35
CA ARG A 1051 -30.16 -35.98 0.37
C ARG A 1051 -30.33 -34.80 -0.58
N LEU A 1052 -29.44 -34.69 -1.58
CA LEU A 1052 -29.56 -33.66 -2.62
C LEU A 1052 -30.69 -33.98 -3.62
N PHE A 1053 -30.92 -35.27 -3.93
CA PHE A 1053 -31.99 -35.78 -4.80
C PHE A 1053 -32.93 -36.76 -4.06
N PRO A 1054 -34.07 -36.31 -3.50
CA PRO A 1054 -35.02 -37.19 -2.81
C PRO A 1054 -35.55 -38.28 -3.75
N GLY A 1055 -35.33 -39.55 -3.38
CA GLY A 1055 -35.72 -40.71 -4.19
C GLY A 1055 -34.80 -41.02 -5.37
N GLY A 1056 -33.66 -40.33 -5.48
CA GLY A 1056 -32.58 -40.66 -6.42
C GLY A 1056 -31.53 -41.58 -5.78
N GLU A 1057 -30.82 -42.34 -6.62
CA GLU A 1057 -29.70 -43.21 -6.22
C GLU A 1057 -28.43 -42.79 -6.97
N GLY A 1058 -27.33 -42.63 -6.24
CA GLY A 1058 -26.02 -42.32 -6.79
C GLY A 1058 -25.01 -43.39 -6.36
N ARG A 1059 -24.22 -43.92 -7.30
CA ARG A 1059 -23.17 -44.90 -6.99
C ARG A 1059 -21.88 -44.55 -7.73
N LEU A 1060 -20.76 -44.76 -7.06
CA LEU A 1060 -19.44 -44.76 -7.68
C LEU A 1060 -19.07 -46.19 -8.04
N VAL A 1061 -18.67 -46.41 -9.29
CA VAL A 1061 -18.31 -47.72 -9.82
C VAL A 1061 -16.89 -47.66 -10.37
N LEU A 1062 -16.08 -48.63 -9.99
CA LEU A 1062 -14.76 -48.81 -10.57
C LEU A 1062 -14.90 -49.47 -11.94
N THR A 1063 -14.26 -48.89 -12.95
CA THR A 1063 -14.22 -49.43 -14.31
C THR A 1063 -13.57 -50.81 -14.36
N ASP A 1064 -12.51 -51.02 -13.57
CA ASP A 1064 -11.89 -52.32 -13.33
C ASP A 1064 -11.69 -52.55 -11.83
N PRO A 1065 -12.60 -53.26 -11.15
CA PRO A 1065 -12.48 -53.54 -9.71
C PRO A 1065 -11.31 -54.46 -9.35
N ALA A 1066 -10.71 -55.17 -10.33
CA ALA A 1066 -9.62 -56.10 -10.08
C ALA A 1066 -8.24 -55.43 -10.03
N ASN A 1067 -8.13 -54.18 -10.48
CA ASN A 1067 -6.86 -53.45 -10.57
C ASN A 1067 -6.97 -52.03 -10.00
N MET A 1068 -6.74 -51.90 -8.69
CA MET A 1068 -6.84 -50.62 -7.97
C MET A 1068 -5.81 -49.56 -8.40
N LEU A 1069 -4.72 -49.95 -9.08
CA LEU A 1069 -3.67 -49.03 -9.53
C LEU A 1069 -4.01 -48.28 -10.82
N THR A 1070 -4.85 -48.86 -11.69
CA THR A 1070 -5.18 -48.24 -13.00
C THR A 1070 -6.67 -48.09 -13.24
N THR A 1071 -7.53 -48.55 -12.33
CA THR A 1071 -8.97 -48.39 -12.45
C THR A 1071 -9.40 -46.93 -12.47
N GLY A 1072 -10.25 -46.58 -13.42
CA GLY A 1072 -10.97 -45.30 -13.46
C GLY A 1072 -12.29 -45.35 -12.70
N ILE A 1073 -12.84 -44.18 -12.37
CA ILE A 1073 -14.07 -44.01 -11.60
C ILE A 1073 -15.22 -43.54 -12.50
N GLU A 1074 -16.26 -44.37 -12.60
CA GLU A 1074 -17.53 -44.00 -13.19
C GLU A 1074 -18.53 -43.56 -12.13
N VAL A 1075 -19.27 -42.50 -12.45
CA VAL A 1075 -20.32 -41.95 -11.59
C VAL A 1075 -21.67 -42.33 -12.20
N GLU A 1076 -22.40 -43.23 -11.54
CA GLU A 1076 -23.78 -43.53 -11.87
C GLU A 1076 -24.71 -42.64 -11.06
N ALA A 1077 -25.47 -41.78 -11.71
CA ALA A 1077 -26.45 -40.89 -11.08
C ALA A 1077 -27.84 -41.17 -11.63
N ARG A 1078 -28.79 -41.51 -10.75
CA ARG A 1078 -30.21 -41.77 -11.08
C ARG A 1078 -31.11 -40.80 -10.34
N PRO A 1079 -31.55 -39.70 -10.97
CA PRO A 1079 -32.57 -38.82 -10.41
C PRO A 1079 -33.94 -39.53 -10.34
N ALA A 1080 -34.79 -39.10 -9.41
CA ALA A 1080 -36.11 -39.69 -9.19
C ALA A 1080 -36.93 -39.79 -10.49
N GLY A 1081 -37.35 -41.02 -10.85
CA GLY A 1081 -38.26 -41.27 -11.97
C GLY A 1081 -37.62 -41.53 -13.36
N LYS A 1082 -36.29 -41.60 -13.51
CA LYS A 1082 -35.64 -41.92 -14.80
C LYS A 1082 -34.54 -43.00 -14.70
N LYS A 1083 -34.50 -43.93 -15.67
CA LYS A 1083 -33.40 -44.89 -15.86
C LYS A 1083 -32.27 -44.25 -16.68
N VAL A 1084 -31.44 -43.39 -16.08
CA VAL A 1084 -30.32 -42.77 -16.81
C VAL A 1084 -29.00 -43.49 -16.49
N LYS A 1085 -28.23 -43.83 -17.53
CA LYS A 1085 -26.92 -44.51 -17.44
C LYS A 1085 -25.73 -43.65 -17.92
N ARG A 1086 -25.96 -42.44 -18.44
CA ARG A 1086 -24.90 -41.55 -18.96
C ARG A 1086 -25.13 -40.11 -18.47
N LEU A 1087 -24.11 -39.54 -17.82
CA LEU A 1087 -24.11 -38.18 -17.25
C LEU A 1087 -24.39 -37.08 -18.29
N SER A 1088 -24.13 -37.34 -19.57
CA SER A 1088 -24.38 -36.42 -20.68
C SER A 1088 -25.86 -36.16 -20.97
N LEU A 1089 -26.78 -36.96 -20.44
CA LEU A 1089 -28.23 -36.87 -20.66
C LEU A 1089 -28.99 -36.17 -19.52
N LEU A 1090 -28.28 -35.70 -18.50
CA LEU A 1090 -28.83 -34.94 -17.37
C LEU A 1090 -29.00 -33.45 -17.74
N SER A 1091 -29.99 -32.79 -17.15
CA SER A 1091 -30.16 -31.33 -17.30
C SER A 1091 -28.99 -30.56 -16.68
N GLY A 1092 -28.75 -29.30 -17.09
CA GLY A 1092 -27.63 -28.49 -16.59
C GLY A 1092 -27.62 -28.33 -15.05
N GLY A 1093 -28.79 -28.21 -14.43
CA GLY A 1093 -28.93 -28.16 -12.96
C GLY A 1093 -28.66 -29.51 -12.29
N GLU A 1094 -29.18 -30.63 -12.83
CA GLU A 1094 -28.91 -31.98 -12.30
C GLU A 1094 -27.44 -32.39 -12.44
N ARG A 1095 -26.80 -31.98 -13.53
CA ARG A 1095 -25.36 -32.15 -13.72
C ARG A 1095 -24.58 -31.44 -12.63
N SER A 1096 -24.83 -30.14 -12.45
CA SER A 1096 -24.14 -29.33 -11.45
C SER A 1096 -24.33 -29.91 -10.04
N LEU A 1097 -25.55 -30.32 -9.69
CA LEU A 1097 -25.82 -30.98 -8.40
C LEU A 1097 -25.07 -32.31 -8.23
N THR A 1098 -24.93 -33.09 -9.31
CA THR A 1098 -24.20 -34.37 -9.28
C THR A 1098 -22.69 -34.15 -9.10
N ALA A 1099 -22.12 -33.10 -9.73
CA ALA A 1099 -20.73 -32.71 -9.50
C ALA A 1099 -20.50 -32.25 -8.05
N VAL A 1100 -21.40 -31.40 -7.55
CA VAL A 1100 -21.38 -30.92 -6.17
C VAL A 1100 -21.52 -32.09 -5.19
N ALA A 1101 -22.42 -33.03 -5.44
CA ALA A 1101 -22.58 -34.24 -4.63
C ALA A 1101 -21.28 -35.06 -4.56
N LEU A 1102 -20.58 -35.21 -5.70
CA LEU A 1102 -19.30 -35.92 -5.75
C LEU A 1102 -18.22 -35.19 -4.96
N LEU A 1103 -18.07 -33.88 -5.18
CA LEU A 1103 -17.07 -33.06 -4.47
C LEU A 1103 -17.32 -33.04 -2.97
N VAL A 1104 -18.56 -32.79 -2.55
CA VAL A 1104 -18.97 -32.83 -1.14
C VAL A 1104 -18.71 -34.20 -0.51
N SER A 1105 -18.89 -35.29 -1.27
CA SER A 1105 -18.60 -36.64 -0.78
C SER A 1105 -17.10 -36.88 -0.59
N ILE A 1106 -16.27 -36.32 -1.47
CA ILE A 1106 -14.81 -36.32 -1.33
C ILE A 1106 -14.41 -35.50 -0.10
N PHE A 1107 -14.96 -34.29 0.07
CA PHE A 1107 -14.68 -33.39 1.19
C PHE A 1107 -15.09 -33.97 2.55
N LYS A 1108 -16.23 -34.68 2.60
CA LYS A 1108 -16.70 -35.33 3.82
C LYS A 1108 -15.93 -36.62 4.14
N ALA A 1109 -15.38 -37.29 3.13
CA ALA A 1109 -14.51 -38.45 3.32
C ALA A 1109 -13.10 -38.03 3.78
N ARG A 1110 -12.59 -36.89 3.28
CA ARG A 1110 -11.27 -36.35 3.60
C ARG A 1110 -11.37 -34.83 3.82
N PRO A 1111 -11.61 -34.37 5.06
CA PRO A 1111 -11.77 -32.96 5.35
C PRO A 1111 -10.43 -32.21 5.18
N SER A 1112 -10.49 -31.09 4.46
CA SER A 1112 -9.41 -30.12 4.35
C SER A 1112 -9.66 -28.97 5.34
N PRO A 1113 -8.62 -28.28 5.82
CA PRO A 1113 -8.79 -27.25 6.86
C PRO A 1113 -9.73 -26.10 6.47
N PHE A 1114 -9.83 -25.79 5.17
CA PHE A 1114 -10.79 -24.83 4.64
C PHE A 1114 -11.22 -25.19 3.21
N TYR A 1115 -12.32 -24.61 2.75
CA TYR A 1115 -12.87 -24.71 1.41
C TYR A 1115 -13.28 -23.34 0.88
N VAL A 1116 -12.98 -23.05 -0.39
CA VAL A 1116 -13.37 -21.82 -1.07
C VAL A 1116 -14.31 -22.17 -2.23
N MET A 1117 -15.50 -21.59 -2.26
CA MET A 1117 -16.51 -21.88 -3.27
C MET A 1117 -16.90 -20.60 -4.00
N ASP A 1118 -16.74 -20.56 -5.32
CA ASP A 1118 -17.07 -19.41 -6.18
C ASP A 1118 -18.31 -19.70 -7.03
N GLU A 1119 -19.46 -19.12 -6.63
CA GLU A 1119 -20.75 -19.17 -7.34
C GLU A 1119 -21.21 -20.59 -7.72
N VAL A 1120 -20.91 -21.58 -6.88
CA VAL A 1120 -21.25 -23.00 -7.10
C VAL A 1120 -22.77 -23.26 -7.16
N GLU A 1121 -23.55 -22.33 -6.59
CA GLU A 1121 -25.00 -22.39 -6.49
C GLU A 1121 -25.75 -21.68 -7.65
N ALA A 1122 -25.05 -21.01 -8.57
CA ALA A 1122 -25.66 -20.14 -9.58
C ALA A 1122 -26.62 -20.84 -10.55
N ALA A 1123 -26.53 -22.17 -10.69
CA ALA A 1123 -27.37 -22.98 -11.57
C ALA A 1123 -28.47 -23.78 -10.83
N LEU A 1124 -28.68 -23.53 -9.53
CA LEU A 1124 -29.58 -24.30 -8.66
C LEU A 1124 -30.91 -23.57 -8.44
N ASP A 1125 -31.99 -24.35 -8.29
CA ASP A 1125 -33.29 -23.84 -7.86
C ASP A 1125 -33.35 -23.70 -6.32
N ASP A 1126 -34.31 -22.93 -5.81
CA ASP A 1126 -34.40 -22.62 -4.38
C ASP A 1126 -34.51 -23.88 -3.50
N VAL A 1127 -35.14 -24.94 -4.00
CA VAL A 1127 -35.35 -26.19 -3.26
C VAL A 1127 -34.04 -26.97 -3.13
N ASN A 1128 -33.27 -27.14 -4.21
CA ASN A 1128 -31.98 -27.82 -4.13
C ASN A 1128 -30.90 -26.97 -3.45
N LEU A 1129 -31.00 -25.64 -3.55
CA LEU A 1129 -30.17 -24.71 -2.79
C LEU A 1129 -30.34 -24.94 -1.28
N GLY A 1130 -31.57 -25.04 -0.78
CA GLY A 1130 -31.82 -25.32 0.65
C GLY A 1130 -31.13 -26.61 1.15
N ARG A 1131 -31.15 -27.67 0.34
CA ARG A 1131 -30.50 -28.95 0.67
C ARG A 1131 -28.98 -28.86 0.65
N LEU A 1132 -28.42 -28.09 -0.28
CA LEU A 1132 -26.99 -27.83 -0.32
C LEU A 1132 -26.52 -27.06 0.92
N LEU A 1133 -27.30 -26.07 1.37
CA LEU A 1133 -27.01 -25.27 2.55
C LEU A 1133 -27.03 -26.09 3.85
N GLU A 1134 -27.91 -27.09 3.96
CA GLU A 1134 -27.87 -28.04 5.09
C GLU A 1134 -26.54 -28.81 5.13
N ILE A 1135 -26.01 -29.20 3.98
CA ILE A 1135 -24.73 -29.90 3.92
C ILE A 1135 -23.55 -28.96 4.19
N PHE A 1136 -23.63 -27.69 3.79
CA PHE A 1136 -22.63 -26.69 4.15
C PHE A 1136 -22.57 -26.44 5.66
N ARG A 1137 -23.71 -26.46 6.36
CA ARG A 1137 -23.74 -26.39 7.83
C ARG A 1137 -23.08 -27.60 8.48
N GLU A 1138 -23.26 -28.81 7.94
CA GLU A 1138 -22.57 -29.99 8.45
C GLU A 1138 -21.05 -29.90 8.21
N LEU A 1139 -20.62 -29.43 7.03
CA LEU A 1139 -19.19 -29.26 6.70
C LEU A 1139 -18.51 -28.18 7.55
N GLN A 1140 -19.28 -27.21 8.04
CA GLN A 1140 -18.77 -26.13 8.89
C GLN A 1140 -18.23 -26.62 10.24
N GLU A 1141 -18.70 -27.77 10.75
CA GLU A 1141 -18.25 -28.31 12.03
C GLU A 1141 -16.77 -28.69 12.01
N ASP A 1142 -16.29 -29.16 10.85
CA ASP A 1142 -14.93 -29.71 10.69
C ASP A 1142 -14.01 -28.82 9.84
N SER A 1143 -14.54 -27.82 9.11
CA SER A 1143 -13.77 -27.04 8.12
C SER A 1143 -14.28 -25.62 7.94
N GLN A 1144 -13.36 -24.67 7.70
CA GLN A 1144 -13.73 -23.28 7.39
C GLN A 1144 -14.26 -23.17 5.95
N LEU A 1145 -15.40 -22.50 5.74
CA LEU A 1145 -16.01 -22.32 4.43
C LEU A 1145 -15.99 -20.84 4.02
N ILE A 1146 -15.42 -20.55 2.84
CA ILE A 1146 -15.44 -19.23 2.23
C ILE A 1146 -16.28 -19.30 0.97
N VAL A 1147 -17.47 -18.72 1.00
CA VAL A 1147 -18.46 -18.83 -0.09
C VAL A 1147 -18.65 -17.48 -0.77
N ILE A 1148 -18.35 -17.39 -2.05
CA ILE A 1148 -18.66 -16.23 -2.88
C ILE A 1148 -20.02 -16.45 -3.52
N THR A 1149 -20.99 -15.61 -3.15
CA THR A 1149 -22.39 -15.81 -3.53
C THR A 1149 -23.12 -14.49 -3.78
N HIS A 1150 -24.15 -14.55 -4.62
CA HIS A 1150 -25.17 -13.51 -4.76
C HIS A 1150 -26.56 -13.99 -4.30
N GLN A 1151 -26.68 -15.24 -3.82
CA GLN A 1151 -27.93 -15.86 -3.41
C GLN A 1151 -28.25 -15.54 -1.94
N LYS A 1152 -29.43 -14.97 -1.69
CA LYS A 1152 -29.85 -14.54 -0.35
C LYS A 1152 -29.88 -15.70 0.66
N ARG A 1153 -30.36 -16.88 0.27
CA ARG A 1153 -30.44 -18.05 1.16
C ARG A 1153 -29.07 -18.53 1.63
N THR A 1154 -28.04 -18.39 0.79
CA THR A 1154 -26.65 -18.73 1.16
C THR A 1154 -26.06 -17.73 2.14
N MET A 1155 -26.51 -16.47 2.10
CA MET A 1155 -26.10 -15.44 3.05
C MET A 1155 -26.69 -15.67 4.46
N GLU A 1156 -27.86 -16.30 4.55
CA GLU A 1156 -28.55 -16.58 5.83
C GLU A 1156 -27.80 -17.57 6.73
N ILE A 1157 -26.91 -18.39 6.17
CA ILE A 1157 -26.11 -19.36 6.93
C ILE A 1157 -24.72 -18.84 7.29
N ALA A 1158 -24.37 -17.62 6.88
CA ALA A 1158 -23.05 -17.06 7.10
C ALA A 1158 -22.86 -16.59 8.55
N ASP A 1159 -21.70 -16.88 9.14
CA ASP A 1159 -21.28 -16.30 10.41
C ASP A 1159 -20.72 -14.88 10.23
N ALA A 1160 -20.05 -14.66 9.09
CA ALA A 1160 -19.50 -13.37 8.67
C ALA A 1160 -19.86 -13.07 7.21
N LEU A 1161 -20.24 -11.82 6.94
CA LEU A 1161 -20.53 -11.29 5.61
C LEU A 1161 -19.51 -10.23 5.22
N TYR A 1162 -18.91 -10.39 4.04
CA TYR A 1162 -18.03 -9.42 3.41
C TYR A 1162 -18.69 -8.83 2.17
N GLY A 1163 -19.18 -7.60 2.29
CA GLY A 1163 -19.70 -6.80 1.19
C GLY A 1163 -18.59 -6.19 0.35
N VAL A 1164 -18.44 -6.67 -0.88
CA VAL A 1164 -17.54 -6.14 -1.90
C VAL A 1164 -18.32 -5.16 -2.77
N THR A 1165 -17.91 -3.89 -2.78
CA THR A 1165 -18.54 -2.86 -3.60
C THR A 1165 -17.49 -2.08 -4.38
N MET A 1166 -17.86 -1.67 -5.59
CA MET A 1166 -17.02 -0.85 -6.46
C MET A 1166 -17.66 0.53 -6.54
N ARG A 1167 -16.94 1.56 -6.09
CA ARG A 1167 -17.38 2.95 -6.22
C ARG A 1167 -17.17 3.42 -7.66
N GLY A 1168 -17.77 4.55 -8.05
CA GLY A 1168 -17.74 5.08 -9.42
C GLY A 1168 -16.35 5.38 -10.00
N ASP A 1169 -15.30 5.24 -9.20
CA ASP A 1169 -13.87 5.36 -9.55
C ASP A 1169 -13.25 4.04 -10.03
N GLY A 1170 -13.99 2.93 -10.07
CA GLY A 1170 -13.51 1.62 -10.55
C GLY A 1170 -12.60 0.89 -9.57
N VAL A 1171 -12.55 1.32 -8.30
CA VAL A 1171 -11.77 0.68 -7.24
C VAL A 1171 -12.68 -0.15 -6.34
N THR A 1172 -12.29 -1.40 -6.10
CA THR A 1172 -13.02 -2.30 -5.19
C THR A 1172 -12.70 -1.96 -3.73
N THR A 1173 -13.74 -1.85 -2.92
CA THR A 1173 -13.70 -1.68 -1.46
C THR A 1173 -14.48 -2.81 -0.79
N VAL A 1174 -14.06 -3.17 0.43
CA VAL A 1174 -14.66 -4.27 1.20
C VAL A 1174 -15.21 -3.71 2.51
N ILE A 1175 -16.41 -4.14 2.87
CA ILE A 1175 -17.12 -3.82 4.11
C ILE A 1175 -17.41 -5.16 4.80
N SER A 1176 -17.12 -5.28 6.09
CA SER A 1176 -17.40 -6.49 6.86
C SER A 1176 -18.58 -6.28 7.81
N GLN A 1177 -19.37 -7.34 8.01
CA GLN A 1177 -20.43 -7.39 9.01
C GLN A 1177 -20.48 -8.79 9.62
N ARG A 1178 -20.41 -8.88 10.95
CA ARG A 1178 -20.60 -10.14 11.69
C ARG A 1178 -22.10 -10.32 11.96
N LEU A 1179 -22.60 -11.54 11.77
CA LEU A 1179 -24.04 -11.84 11.89
C LEU A 1179 -24.41 -12.49 13.23
N LYS A 1180 -23.44 -12.95 14.02
CA LYS A 1180 -23.67 -13.52 15.36
C LYS A 1180 -23.37 -12.50 16.46
N ASP A 1181 -24.44 -11.86 16.94
CA ASP A 1181 -24.61 -11.33 18.30
C ASP A 1181 -26.11 -11.29 18.63
N GLU A 1182 -26.70 -12.47 18.86
CA GLU A 1182 -27.97 -12.60 19.60
C GLU A 1182 -27.82 -13.70 20.65
N ALA A 1183 -27.50 -13.26 21.88
CA ALA A 1183 -27.81 -13.84 23.20
C ALA A 1183 -26.62 -13.81 24.17
N ALA A 1184 -26.34 -12.62 24.72
CA ALA A 1184 -25.81 -12.46 26.07
C ALA A 1184 -26.36 -11.14 26.66
N VAL A 1185 -27.66 -11.16 26.98
CA VAL A 1185 -28.28 -10.30 28.00
C VAL A 1185 -28.55 -11.16 29.21
#